data_AF-A0A813RXU1-F1
#
_entry.id   AF-A0A813RXU1-F1
#
_cell.length_a   1.000
_cell.length_b   1.000
_cell.length_c   1.000
_cell.angle_alpha   90.00
_cell.angle_beta   90.00
_cell.angle_gamma   90.00
#
_symmetry.space_group_name_H-M   'P 1'
#
loop_
_entity.id
_entity.type
_entity.pdbx_description
1 polymer ?
#
loop_
_entity_poly.entity_id
_entity_poly.type
_entity_poly.pdbx_seq_one_letter_code
_entity_poly.pdbx_strand_id
1 'polypeptide(L)'
;MPCSGKSTMARFIANKLKYLLIDMDDEIIKEIHESSIKEYIAQNGWQMFRSLELRVFNRVVEMASLSTQHVLISCGGGCIETPEIRHKLCQESYVIYVNRHLDDIKEDYSKCKIGDRPYLDLDKKFQLRKVHYRECSNYEFCLLVNDRDWQTNEVNLLEFIKRIIDKKPQLPVADDSFFVCSTYKNLFNATKDEFQAVIRGCDAIELRIDLLEYHDADFIGQQIAYIRKYTSLPIIYTVRSQINYGTFPNDQATIFELLNYGTRFGCEFIDMEANWSDKTKRHWLNTIKNKHPYIIASLHLQLSVFDLNRVIHQCISSGQVDVVKIAIDIDYNTWLIEDILNIFTQAKKLLKQFGHQKFILIAMGNRGKLTRVLNTFMTPVTHELLPHSAATGQLTVKQIQEARCTFGLIESKKFYLFGCPIQRSLSPCIHQTGFDYYHLPYKYELCETNDFSLVQKIMKQVDFGGGSVSIPLKQDIYELLVSDTNNGVSNSAQKIGAVNTVRKLENGTFYGDNTDWIAIHKLLSEKIFNKGSALIVGAGGTARAALYALSQIEYVQCIYVYNPRTPEKAIHLTGTYSNPNILPVTNDDVNKLKNICAVINTLPSSVNFTLGRSFFENISASNNFPTLLDVNYIPYQTELIKQAQQYNWSVIHGIDMLIEQGLQQFQIWTGKAVAVAPLITETVRQTYHKTFDKNE
;
A
#
# COMPACT_ATOMS: atom_id res chain seq x y z
N MET A 1 -25.30 8.44 7.50
CA MET A 1 -26.06 9.67 7.81
C MET A 1 -25.73 10.81 6.84
N PRO A 2 -26.59 11.84 6.71
CA PRO A 2 -26.23 13.09 6.05
C PRO A 2 -24.98 13.72 6.67
N CYS A 3 -24.23 14.51 5.91
CA CYS A 3 -22.99 15.17 6.36
C CYS A 3 -21.92 14.21 6.91
N SER A 4 -21.95 12.92 6.58
CA SER A 4 -20.89 11.96 6.94
C SER A 4 -19.71 11.93 5.95
N GLY A 5 -19.76 12.75 4.89
CA GLY A 5 -18.79 12.71 3.78
C GLY A 5 -19.06 11.62 2.74
N LYS A 6 -20.06 10.75 2.96
CA LYS A 6 -20.36 9.58 2.11
C LYS A 6 -20.44 9.87 0.61
N SER A 7 -21.24 10.86 0.18
CA SER A 7 -21.44 11.12 -1.26
C SER A 7 -20.19 11.72 -1.93
N THR A 8 -19.36 12.44 -1.18
CA THR A 8 -18.07 12.95 -1.68
C THR A 8 -17.08 11.80 -1.84
N MET A 9 -16.92 10.98 -0.80
CA MET A 9 -16.04 9.81 -0.84
C MET A 9 -16.48 8.80 -1.91
N ALA A 10 -17.79 8.56 -2.07
CA ALA A 10 -18.32 7.66 -3.10
C ALA A 10 -17.96 8.11 -4.52
N ARG A 11 -18.00 9.42 -4.81
CA ARG A 11 -17.54 10.00 -6.08
C ARG A 11 -16.05 9.77 -6.32
N PHE A 12 -15.24 9.99 -5.28
CA PHE A 12 -13.80 9.74 -5.36
C PHE A 12 -13.51 8.26 -5.67
N ILE A 13 -14.13 7.34 -4.93
CA ILE A 13 -13.93 5.89 -5.08
C ILE A 13 -14.39 5.41 -6.46
N ALA A 14 -15.58 5.83 -6.89
CA ALA A 14 -16.12 5.43 -8.19
C ALA A 14 -15.20 5.87 -9.34
N ASN A 15 -14.65 7.08 -9.27
CA ASN A 15 -13.67 7.55 -10.24
C ASN A 15 -12.39 6.70 -10.22
N LYS A 16 -11.83 6.43 -9.03
CA LYS A 16 -10.57 5.69 -8.88
C LYS A 16 -10.66 4.22 -9.27
N LEU A 17 -11.77 3.56 -8.95
CA LEU A 17 -12.01 2.15 -9.28
C LEU A 17 -12.69 1.96 -10.64
N LYS A 18 -13.10 3.04 -11.31
CA LYS A 18 -13.90 3.02 -12.55
C LYS A 18 -15.23 2.28 -12.36
N TYR A 19 -15.87 2.46 -11.20
CA TYR A 19 -17.18 1.89 -10.89
C TYR A 19 -18.29 2.86 -11.31
N LEU A 20 -19.45 2.33 -11.68
CA LEU A 20 -20.64 3.13 -11.90
C LEU A 20 -21.18 3.62 -10.55
N LEU A 21 -21.18 4.92 -10.31
CA LEU A 21 -21.78 5.51 -9.11
C LEU A 21 -23.28 5.74 -9.32
N ILE A 22 -24.07 5.32 -8.36
CA ILE A 22 -25.49 5.69 -8.24
C ILE A 22 -25.70 6.32 -6.86
N ASP A 23 -26.00 7.61 -6.80
CA ASP A 23 -26.47 8.26 -5.58
C ASP A 23 -28.00 8.17 -5.51
N MET A 24 -28.51 7.58 -4.42
CA MET A 24 -29.95 7.38 -4.26
C MET A 24 -30.72 8.67 -4.12
N ASP A 25 -30.15 9.71 -3.49
CA ASP A 25 -30.85 10.99 -3.36
C ASP A 25 -31.02 11.62 -4.77
N ASP A 26 -30.04 11.49 -5.67
CA ASP A 26 -30.13 11.93 -7.07
C ASP A 26 -31.20 11.15 -7.86
N GLU A 27 -31.27 9.82 -7.68
CA GLU A 27 -32.29 8.98 -8.32
C GLU A 27 -33.71 9.28 -7.83
N ILE A 28 -33.87 9.64 -6.55
CA ILE A 28 -35.14 10.10 -6.00
C ILE A 28 -35.53 11.44 -6.64
N ILE A 29 -34.59 12.38 -6.75
CA ILE A 29 -34.82 13.70 -7.36
C ILE A 29 -35.32 13.56 -8.81
N LYS A 30 -34.75 12.60 -9.58
CA LYS A 30 -35.23 12.29 -10.94
C LYS A 30 -36.67 11.78 -10.96
N GLU A 31 -37.09 10.99 -9.98
CA GLU A 31 -38.45 10.43 -9.92
C GLU A 31 -39.51 11.44 -9.45
N ILE A 32 -39.13 12.42 -8.63
CA ILE A 32 -40.05 13.48 -8.15
C ILE A 32 -40.11 14.71 -9.09
N HIS A 33 -39.63 14.55 -10.33
CA HIS A 33 -39.70 15.55 -11.41
C HIS A 33 -39.16 16.94 -11.01
N GLU A 34 -37.90 16.98 -10.56
CA GLU A 34 -37.13 18.21 -10.22
C GLU A 34 -37.65 19.04 -9.03
N SER A 35 -38.62 18.55 -8.25
CA SER A 35 -38.86 19.07 -6.90
C SER A 35 -37.74 18.65 -5.95
N SER A 36 -37.40 19.48 -4.96
CA SER A 36 -36.43 19.07 -3.94
C SER A 36 -37.03 18.00 -3.02
N ILE A 37 -36.18 17.12 -2.45
CA ILE A 37 -36.64 16.15 -1.44
C ILE A 37 -37.35 16.86 -0.27
N LYS A 38 -36.92 18.07 0.09
CA LYS A 38 -37.55 18.90 1.13
C LYS A 38 -39.00 19.20 0.79
N GLU A 39 -39.24 19.73 -0.41
CA GLU A 39 -40.57 20.12 -0.89
C GLU A 39 -41.48 18.91 -1.00
N TYR A 40 -40.98 17.79 -1.52
CA TYR A 40 -41.73 16.55 -1.59
C TYR A 40 -42.19 16.07 -0.21
N ILE A 41 -41.30 16.10 0.80
CA ILE A 41 -41.65 15.74 2.18
C ILE A 41 -42.64 16.73 2.79
N ALA A 42 -42.48 18.04 2.52
CA ALA A 42 -43.39 19.05 3.02
C ALA A 42 -44.82 18.89 2.45
N GLN A 43 -44.94 18.44 1.20
CA GLN A 43 -46.22 18.23 0.52
C GLN A 43 -46.86 16.87 0.85
N ASN A 44 -46.07 15.79 0.89
CA ASN A 44 -46.58 14.41 0.92
C ASN A 44 -46.33 13.67 2.25
N GLY A 45 -45.50 14.24 3.13
CA GLY A 45 -45.13 13.65 4.41
C GLY A 45 -44.06 12.54 4.32
N TRP A 46 -43.55 12.15 5.49
CA TRP A 46 -42.47 11.17 5.62
C TRP A 46 -42.86 9.76 5.18
N GLN A 47 -44.11 9.34 5.41
CA GLN A 47 -44.56 7.99 5.05
C GLN A 47 -44.52 7.77 3.54
N MET A 48 -45.01 8.74 2.75
CA MET A 48 -44.97 8.67 1.29
C MET A 48 -43.52 8.69 0.78
N PHE A 49 -42.67 9.53 1.37
CA PHE A 49 -41.24 9.56 1.05
C PHE A 49 -40.55 8.21 1.31
N ARG A 50 -40.85 7.52 2.41
CA ARG A 50 -40.28 6.19 2.70
C ARG A 50 -40.72 5.13 1.69
N SER A 51 -41.98 5.17 1.26
CA SER A 51 -42.48 4.28 0.19
C SER A 51 -41.79 4.55 -1.15
N LEU A 52 -41.55 5.82 -1.49
CA LEU A 52 -40.79 6.21 -2.67
C LEU A 52 -39.33 5.75 -2.58
N GLU A 53 -38.66 5.99 -1.45
CA GLU A 53 -37.27 5.58 -1.20
C GLU A 53 -37.09 4.06 -1.34
N LEU A 54 -38.03 3.25 -0.84
CA LEU A 54 -38.05 1.80 -1.02
C LEU A 54 -38.21 1.39 -2.48
N ARG A 55 -39.10 2.05 -3.23
CA ARG A 55 -39.29 1.77 -4.66
C ARG A 55 -38.04 2.05 -5.47
N VAL A 56 -37.42 3.23 -5.26
CA VAL A 56 -36.16 3.62 -5.91
C VAL A 56 -35.04 2.67 -5.52
N PHE A 57 -34.92 2.32 -4.23
CA PHE A 57 -33.93 1.35 -3.74
C PHE A 57 -34.03 0.02 -4.49
N ASN A 58 -35.24 -0.53 -4.62
CA ASN A 58 -35.48 -1.79 -5.31
C ASN A 58 -35.05 -1.72 -6.79
N ARG A 59 -35.42 -0.65 -7.49
CA ARG A 59 -35.02 -0.42 -8.89
C ARG A 59 -33.50 -0.32 -9.04
N VAL A 60 -32.84 0.42 -8.15
CA VAL A 60 -31.38 0.63 -8.19
C VAL A 60 -30.64 -0.68 -7.93
N VAL A 61 -31.05 -1.47 -6.93
CA VAL A 61 -30.44 -2.78 -6.63
C VAL A 61 -30.65 -3.75 -7.79
N GLU A 62 -31.85 -3.80 -8.37
CA GLU A 62 -32.13 -4.62 -9.55
C GLU A 62 -31.25 -4.22 -10.74
N MET A 63 -31.16 -2.92 -11.05
CA MET A 63 -30.30 -2.42 -12.12
C MET A 63 -28.82 -2.75 -11.86
N ALA A 64 -28.35 -2.60 -10.62
CA ALA A 64 -26.99 -2.95 -10.25
C ALA A 64 -26.71 -4.45 -10.43
N SER A 65 -27.67 -5.31 -10.13
CA SER A 65 -27.55 -6.77 -10.30
C SER A 65 -27.46 -7.23 -11.76
N LEU A 66 -28.00 -6.43 -12.68
CA LEU A 66 -27.98 -6.68 -14.12
C LEU A 66 -26.79 -6.00 -14.84
N SER A 67 -26.04 -5.17 -14.14
CA SER A 67 -24.92 -4.40 -14.71
C SER A 67 -23.73 -5.31 -15.04
N THR A 68 -23.11 -5.08 -16.20
CA THR A 68 -21.83 -5.70 -16.57
C THR A 68 -20.63 -5.00 -15.93
N GLN A 69 -20.84 -3.80 -15.36
CA GLN A 69 -19.84 -3.03 -14.61
C GLN A 69 -20.08 -3.16 -13.11
N HIS A 70 -19.03 -3.04 -12.31
CA HIS A 70 -19.15 -2.89 -10.87
C HIS A 70 -19.88 -1.58 -10.52
N VAL A 71 -20.84 -1.66 -9.60
CA VAL A 71 -21.70 -0.54 -9.20
C VAL A 71 -21.44 -0.17 -7.74
N LEU A 72 -21.29 1.12 -7.47
CA LEU A 72 -21.22 1.69 -6.12
C LEU A 72 -22.51 2.47 -5.84
N ILE A 73 -23.25 2.07 -4.80
CA ILE A 73 -24.52 2.72 -4.43
C ILE A 73 -24.30 3.57 -3.17
N SER A 74 -24.58 4.88 -3.26
CA SER A 74 -24.58 5.80 -2.12
C SER A 74 -26.02 5.96 -1.60
N CYS A 75 -26.34 5.31 -0.47
CA CYS A 75 -27.70 5.29 0.06
C CYS A 75 -28.08 6.56 0.85
N GLY A 76 -29.35 6.97 0.77
CA GLY A 76 -29.88 8.06 1.58
C GLY A 76 -29.71 7.80 3.08
N GLY A 77 -29.36 8.82 3.87
CA GLY A 77 -29.06 8.62 5.30
C GLY A 77 -30.23 8.08 6.13
N GLY A 78 -31.47 8.21 5.65
CA GLY A 78 -32.65 7.70 6.35
C GLY A 78 -33.10 6.31 5.92
N CYS A 79 -32.50 5.72 4.88
CA CYS A 79 -33.01 4.49 4.25
C CYS A 79 -33.15 3.32 5.23
N ILE A 80 -32.29 3.26 6.24
CA ILE A 80 -32.31 2.23 7.28
C ILE A 80 -33.53 2.30 8.21
N GLU A 81 -34.34 3.37 8.17
CA GLU A 81 -35.58 3.41 8.95
C GLU A 81 -36.65 2.48 8.36
N THR A 82 -36.56 2.16 7.07
CA THR A 82 -37.47 1.24 6.37
C THR A 82 -37.03 -0.22 6.59
N PRO A 83 -37.83 -1.07 7.27
CA PRO A 83 -37.48 -2.46 7.57
C PRO A 83 -37.14 -3.32 6.34
N GLU A 84 -37.83 -3.09 5.22
CA GLU A 84 -37.65 -3.82 3.97
C GLU A 84 -36.28 -3.51 3.34
N ILE A 85 -35.85 -2.25 3.38
CA ILE A 85 -34.51 -1.85 2.93
C ILE A 85 -33.46 -2.52 3.81
N ARG A 86 -33.65 -2.50 5.15
CA ARG A 86 -32.74 -3.18 6.09
C ARG A 86 -32.58 -4.65 5.76
N HIS A 87 -33.68 -5.36 5.54
CA HIS A 87 -33.65 -6.78 5.21
C HIS A 87 -32.84 -7.07 3.94
N LYS A 88 -33.01 -6.26 2.90
CA LYS A 88 -32.25 -6.38 1.65
C LYS A 88 -30.77 -6.08 1.84
N LEU A 89 -30.42 -5.01 2.55
CA LEU A 89 -29.03 -4.68 2.86
C LEU A 89 -28.32 -5.84 3.59
N CYS A 90 -29.00 -6.50 4.53
CA CYS A 90 -28.43 -7.67 5.22
C CYS A 90 -28.14 -8.88 4.31
N GLN A 91 -28.74 -8.95 3.11
CA GLN A 91 -28.51 -10.01 2.13
C GLN A 91 -27.32 -9.71 1.22
N GLU A 92 -26.92 -8.44 1.11
CA GLU A 92 -25.80 -8.02 0.29
C GLU A 92 -24.45 -8.38 0.92
N SER A 93 -23.45 -8.65 0.07
CA SER A 93 -22.12 -9.05 0.52
C SER A 93 -21.25 -7.88 0.98
N TYR A 94 -21.49 -6.69 0.43
CA TYR A 94 -20.65 -5.51 0.64
C TYR A 94 -21.50 -4.28 1.00
N VAL A 95 -21.91 -4.21 2.26
CA VAL A 95 -22.53 -2.99 2.82
C VAL A 95 -21.57 -2.35 3.81
N ILE A 96 -21.15 -1.12 3.50
CA ILE A 96 -20.16 -0.36 4.28
C ILE A 96 -20.87 0.75 5.06
N TYR A 97 -20.78 0.70 6.38
CA TYR A 97 -21.16 1.81 7.23
C TYR A 97 -20.00 2.78 7.40
N VAL A 98 -20.12 3.98 6.84
CA VAL A 98 -19.21 5.11 7.12
C VAL A 98 -19.59 5.71 8.47
N ASN A 99 -18.83 5.35 9.51
CA ASN A 99 -19.02 5.79 10.88
C ASN A 99 -18.22 7.07 11.14
N ARG A 100 -18.96 8.17 11.38
CA ARG A 100 -18.40 9.49 11.73
C ARG A 100 -18.98 9.91 13.07
N HIS A 101 -18.15 10.54 13.91
CA HIS A 101 -18.57 10.98 15.24
C HIS A 101 -19.76 11.95 15.17
N LEU A 102 -20.66 11.86 16.15
CA LEU A 102 -21.89 12.66 16.15
C LEU A 102 -21.60 14.16 16.21
N ASP A 103 -20.64 14.58 17.04
CA ASP A 103 -20.32 16.00 17.20
C ASP A 103 -19.71 16.60 15.92
N ASP A 104 -18.94 15.83 15.17
CA ASP A 104 -18.45 16.23 13.85
C ASP A 104 -19.59 16.42 12.85
N ILE A 105 -20.58 15.52 12.89
CA ILE A 105 -21.76 15.63 12.04
C ILE A 105 -22.59 16.86 12.44
N LYS A 106 -22.77 17.11 13.75
CA LYS A 106 -23.50 18.30 14.26
C LYS A 106 -22.82 19.59 13.83
N GLU A 107 -21.51 19.67 13.97
CA GLU A 107 -20.73 20.85 13.59
C GLU A 107 -20.90 21.15 12.09
N ASP A 108 -20.72 20.15 11.23
CA ASP A 108 -20.89 20.34 9.78
C ASP A 108 -22.34 20.65 9.43
N TYR A 109 -23.31 20.03 10.10
CA TYR A 109 -24.73 20.33 9.92
C TYR A 109 -25.05 21.79 10.27
N SER A 110 -24.41 22.35 11.30
CA SER A 110 -24.60 23.75 11.71
C SER A 110 -23.97 24.75 10.74
N LYS A 111 -22.87 24.37 10.08
CA LYS A 111 -22.17 25.20 9.07
C LYS A 111 -22.83 25.12 7.71
N CYS A 112 -23.41 23.96 7.40
CA CYS A 112 -24.22 23.77 6.24
C CYS A 112 -25.46 24.66 6.35
N LYS A 113 -25.58 25.67 5.47
CA LYS A 113 -26.89 26.16 5.01
C LYS A 113 -27.62 25.07 4.22
N ILE A 114 -27.72 23.83 4.73
CA ILE A 114 -28.61 22.83 4.17
C ILE A 114 -30.00 23.27 4.57
N GLY A 115 -30.56 24.12 3.70
CA GLY A 115 -31.93 24.59 3.77
C GLY A 115 -32.96 23.49 3.57
N ASP A 116 -32.61 22.21 3.53
CA ASP A 116 -33.46 21.16 2.96
C ASP A 116 -33.99 20.08 3.91
N ARG A 117 -33.63 20.04 5.20
CA ARG A 117 -34.33 19.15 6.16
C ARG A 117 -34.40 19.79 7.56
N PRO A 118 -35.58 20.20 8.06
CA PRO A 118 -35.73 20.60 9.46
C PRO A 118 -35.66 19.35 10.34
N TYR A 119 -34.65 19.23 11.20
CA TYR A 119 -34.54 18.12 12.14
C TYR A 119 -34.40 18.63 13.58
N LEU A 120 -35.50 18.55 14.33
CA LEU A 120 -35.47 18.55 15.79
C LEU A 120 -34.94 17.17 16.24
N ASP A 121 -33.95 17.17 17.15
CA ASP A 121 -33.39 16.00 17.85
C ASP A 121 -32.51 15.04 17.01
N LEU A 122 -31.34 15.54 16.58
CA LEU A 122 -30.33 14.77 15.85
C LEU A 122 -29.71 13.65 16.71
N ASP A 123 -29.56 13.89 18.02
CA ASP A 123 -29.01 12.94 18.99
C ASP A 123 -29.82 11.65 19.06
N LYS A 124 -31.12 11.75 19.36
CA LYS A 124 -31.99 10.58 19.49
C LYS A 124 -32.05 9.78 18.20
N LYS A 125 -32.11 10.47 17.06
CA LYS A 125 -32.12 9.80 15.75
C LYS A 125 -30.80 9.15 15.43
N PHE A 126 -29.67 9.77 15.73
CA PHE A 126 -28.37 9.13 15.53
C PHE A 126 -28.26 7.84 16.32
N GLN A 127 -28.62 7.85 17.61
CA GLN A 127 -28.53 6.67 18.46
C GLN A 127 -29.40 5.51 17.95
N LEU A 128 -30.65 5.80 17.55
CA LEU A 128 -31.54 4.79 16.96
C LEU A 128 -30.99 4.26 15.63
N ARG A 129 -30.57 5.16 14.73
CA ARG A 129 -30.06 4.78 13.41
C ARG A 129 -28.75 4.02 13.47
N LYS A 130 -27.89 4.30 14.46
CA LYS A 130 -26.58 3.66 14.65
C LYS A 130 -26.70 2.15 14.83
N VAL A 131 -27.67 1.70 15.62
CA VAL A 131 -27.97 0.28 15.80
C VAL A 131 -28.31 -0.36 14.45
N HIS A 132 -29.24 0.23 13.71
CA HIS A 132 -29.64 -0.26 12.40
C HIS A 132 -28.52 -0.20 11.35
N TYR A 133 -27.68 0.83 11.36
CA TYR A 133 -26.52 0.88 10.47
C TYR A 133 -25.60 -0.31 10.73
N ARG A 134 -25.35 -0.65 11.99
CA ARG A 134 -24.50 -1.79 12.35
C ARG A 134 -25.12 -3.12 11.95
N GLU A 135 -26.41 -3.31 12.25
CA GLU A 135 -27.17 -4.50 11.89
C GLU A 135 -27.17 -4.77 10.38
N CYS A 136 -27.29 -3.71 9.57
CA CYS A 136 -27.43 -3.82 8.12
C CYS A 136 -26.13 -3.78 7.34
N SER A 137 -24.98 -3.61 7.99
CA SER A 137 -23.68 -3.54 7.30
C SER A 137 -22.78 -4.71 7.64
N ASN A 138 -22.01 -5.18 6.68
CA ASN A 138 -21.01 -6.22 6.88
C ASN A 138 -19.66 -5.62 7.33
N TYR A 139 -19.44 -4.36 6.96
CA TYR A 139 -18.19 -3.61 7.13
C TYR A 139 -18.45 -2.24 7.74
N GLU A 140 -17.48 -1.74 8.49
CA GLU A 140 -17.53 -0.44 9.15
C GLU A 140 -16.23 0.30 8.91
N PHE A 141 -16.31 1.50 8.33
CA PHE A 141 -15.19 2.40 8.11
C PHE A 141 -15.32 3.58 9.06
N CYS A 142 -14.43 3.65 10.06
CA CYS A 142 -14.43 4.69 11.06
C CYS A 142 -13.56 5.88 10.65
N LEU A 143 -14.13 7.08 10.73
CA LEU A 143 -13.39 8.33 10.65
C LEU A 143 -12.95 8.75 12.06
N LEU A 144 -11.72 9.28 12.15
CA LEU A 144 -11.20 9.84 13.39
C LEU A 144 -12.04 11.06 13.82
N VAL A 145 -12.29 11.15 15.13
CA VAL A 145 -12.97 12.32 15.71
C VAL A 145 -12.17 13.60 15.41
N ASN A 146 -12.86 14.66 14.99
CA ASN A 146 -12.28 15.95 14.62
C ASN A 146 -11.32 15.91 13.41
N ASP A 147 -11.19 14.79 12.70
CA ASP A 147 -10.40 14.74 11.49
C ASP A 147 -11.17 15.42 10.33
N ARG A 148 -10.46 16.29 9.62
CA ARG A 148 -10.96 17.09 8.48
C ARG A 148 -10.07 16.96 7.25
N ASP A 149 -9.04 16.12 7.31
CA ASP A 149 -8.20 15.81 6.17
C ASP A 149 -8.90 14.77 5.28
N TRP A 150 -9.84 15.28 4.47
CA TRP A 150 -10.69 14.51 3.58
C TRP A 150 -9.90 13.77 2.51
N GLN A 151 -8.79 14.33 2.03
CA GLN A 151 -7.97 13.69 1.01
C GLN A 151 -7.37 12.37 1.52
N THR A 152 -6.81 12.37 2.72
CA THR A 152 -6.30 11.14 3.35
C THR A 152 -7.43 10.15 3.65
N ASN A 153 -8.59 10.65 4.11
CA ASN A 153 -9.74 9.79 4.41
C ASN A 153 -10.33 9.12 3.16
N GLU A 154 -10.36 9.82 2.03
CA GLU A 154 -10.75 9.27 0.73
C GLU A 154 -9.80 8.15 0.27
N VAL A 155 -8.49 8.36 0.40
CA VAL A 155 -7.47 7.34 0.09
C VAL A 155 -7.60 6.13 1.02
N ASN A 156 -7.78 6.36 2.32
CA ASN A 156 -7.94 5.29 3.30
C ASN A 156 -9.19 4.44 3.04
N LEU A 157 -10.31 5.05 2.65
CA LEU A 157 -11.52 4.32 2.28
C LEU A 157 -11.33 3.55 0.96
N LEU A 158 -10.61 4.12 -0.02
CA LEU A 158 -10.26 3.40 -1.25
C LEU A 158 -9.45 2.13 -0.94
N GLU A 159 -8.42 2.24 -0.10
CA GLU A 159 -7.59 1.08 0.29
C GLU A 159 -8.38 0.07 1.14
N PHE A 160 -9.28 0.54 2.00
CA PHE A 160 -10.22 -0.33 2.71
C PHE A 160 -11.12 -1.12 1.74
N ILE A 161 -11.67 -0.47 0.71
CA ILE A 161 -12.53 -1.11 -0.29
C ILE A 161 -11.76 -2.13 -1.13
N LYS A 162 -10.55 -1.78 -1.60
CA LYS A 162 -9.69 -2.73 -2.31
C LYS A 162 -9.45 -3.97 -1.46
N ARG A 163 -9.12 -3.80 -0.18
CA ARG A 163 -8.85 -4.91 0.74
C ARG A 163 -10.05 -5.85 0.92
N ILE A 164 -11.27 -5.31 1.05
CA ILE A 164 -12.45 -6.17 1.28
C ILE A 164 -12.96 -6.83 -0.01
N ILE A 165 -12.66 -6.28 -1.18
CA ILE A 165 -13.09 -6.84 -2.49
C ILE A 165 -12.04 -7.81 -3.05
N ASP A 166 -10.75 -7.51 -2.89
CA ASP A 166 -9.66 -8.32 -3.43
C ASP A 166 -9.58 -9.66 -2.70
N LYS A 167 -9.89 -10.75 -3.43
CA LYS A 167 -9.75 -12.11 -2.91
C LYS A 167 -8.27 -12.42 -2.70
N LYS A 168 -7.88 -12.72 -1.45
CA LYS A 168 -6.53 -13.12 -0.98
C LYS A 168 -5.64 -13.76 -2.07
N PRO A 169 -4.80 -13.01 -2.80
CA PRO A 169 -3.90 -13.62 -3.77
C PRO A 169 -2.58 -14.04 -3.12
N GLN A 170 -2.08 -13.26 -2.16
CA GLN A 170 -0.81 -13.48 -1.47
C GLN A 170 -0.79 -12.74 -0.13
N LEU A 171 -0.14 -13.33 0.89
CA LEU A 171 0.08 -12.71 2.19
C LEU A 171 0.70 -11.30 2.05
N PRO A 172 0.18 -10.27 2.74
CA PRO A 172 0.60 -8.87 2.59
C PRO A 172 1.91 -8.55 3.34
N VAL A 173 2.65 -9.59 3.75
CA VAL A 173 3.89 -9.47 4.53
C VAL A 173 4.95 -10.37 3.91
N ALA A 174 6.13 -9.79 3.69
CA ALA A 174 7.29 -10.46 3.11
C ALA A 174 7.90 -11.47 4.09
N ASP A 175 8.85 -12.26 3.58
CA ASP A 175 9.78 -12.99 4.44
C ASP A 175 10.76 -12.01 5.10
N ASP A 176 11.43 -12.46 6.15
CA ASP A 176 12.23 -11.64 7.06
C ASP A 176 11.47 -10.43 7.63
N SER A 177 10.33 -10.70 8.26
CA SER A 177 9.38 -9.66 8.68
C SER A 177 9.16 -9.59 10.18
N PHE A 178 8.73 -8.42 10.65
CA PHE A 178 8.42 -8.13 12.04
C PHE A 178 7.02 -7.56 12.20
N PHE A 179 6.43 -7.72 13.37
CA PHE A 179 5.29 -6.91 13.78
C PHE A 179 5.44 -6.44 15.22
N VAL A 180 5.11 -5.17 15.46
CA VAL A 180 5.14 -4.61 16.81
C VAL A 180 3.86 -4.94 17.57
N CYS A 181 4.00 -5.44 18.79
CA CYS A 181 2.88 -5.69 19.69
C CYS A 181 2.50 -4.39 20.42
N SER A 182 1.40 -3.73 20.01
CA SER A 182 0.92 -2.54 20.69
C SER A 182 0.43 -2.88 22.09
N THR A 183 1.00 -2.23 23.11
CA THR A 183 0.61 -2.36 24.53
C THR A 183 0.00 -1.08 25.09
N TYR A 184 -0.38 -0.15 24.22
CA TYR A 184 -1.16 1.02 24.59
C TYR A 184 -2.57 0.60 25.01
N LYS A 185 -3.03 1.11 26.16
CA LYS A 185 -4.45 1.05 26.54
C LYS A 185 -5.33 1.89 25.63
N ASN A 186 -4.75 2.97 25.11
CA ASN A 186 -5.35 3.91 24.17
C ASN A 186 -4.22 4.51 23.31
N LEU A 187 -4.28 4.32 21.99
CA LEU A 187 -3.25 4.78 21.04
C LEU A 187 -3.15 6.31 20.96
N PHE A 188 -4.20 7.04 21.34
CA PHE A 188 -4.18 8.50 21.38
C PHE A 188 -3.28 9.05 22.50
N ASN A 189 -2.80 8.20 23.41
CA ASN A 189 -1.82 8.59 24.43
C ASN A 189 -0.39 8.73 23.87
N ALA A 190 -0.12 8.23 22.66
CA ALA A 190 1.14 8.43 21.97
C ALA A 190 1.04 9.63 21.03
N THR A 191 2.08 10.47 21.00
CA THR A 191 2.24 11.47 19.95
C THR A 191 2.44 10.77 18.60
N LYS A 192 2.17 11.49 17.50
CA LYS A 192 2.39 10.97 16.15
C LYS A 192 3.82 10.46 15.97
N ASP A 193 4.81 11.20 16.44
CA ASP A 193 6.23 10.87 16.26
C ASP A 193 6.63 9.64 17.08
N GLU A 194 6.13 9.49 18.30
CA GLU A 194 6.33 8.28 19.10
C GLU A 194 5.70 7.06 18.43
N PHE A 195 4.46 7.19 17.92
CA PHE A 195 3.80 6.10 17.19
C PHE A 195 4.58 5.69 15.95
N GLN A 196 5.06 6.65 15.15
CA GLN A 196 5.90 6.40 13.98
C GLN A 196 7.23 5.72 14.35
N ALA A 197 7.84 6.12 15.47
CA ALA A 197 9.05 5.49 15.98
C ALA A 197 8.81 4.04 16.40
N VAL A 198 7.69 3.75 17.08
CA VAL A 198 7.32 2.40 17.54
C VAL A 198 7.14 1.42 16.38
N ILE A 199 6.55 1.85 15.26
CA ILE A 199 6.31 0.98 14.09
C ILE A 199 7.52 0.88 13.15
N ARG A 200 8.62 1.58 13.44
CA ARG A 200 9.82 1.61 12.58
C ARG A 200 10.41 0.22 12.39
N GLY A 201 10.70 -0.13 11.14
CA GLY A 201 11.26 -1.43 10.76
C GLY A 201 10.29 -2.61 10.86
N CYS A 202 9.01 -2.36 11.19
CA CYS A 202 7.97 -3.38 11.24
C CYS A 202 7.23 -3.48 9.90
N ASP A 203 6.64 -4.66 9.65
CA ASP A 203 5.88 -4.99 8.45
C ASP A 203 4.39 -5.23 8.76
N ALA A 204 4.01 -5.21 10.04
CA ALA A 204 2.64 -5.14 10.52
C ALA A 204 2.60 -4.56 11.95
N ILE A 205 1.39 -4.25 12.44
CA ILE A 205 1.13 -3.85 13.82
C ILE A 205 0.08 -4.78 14.43
N GLU A 206 0.36 -5.34 15.61
CA GLU A 206 -0.62 -6.11 16.38
C GLU A 206 -1.37 -5.18 17.34
N LEU A 207 -2.69 -5.07 17.14
CA LEU A 207 -3.60 -4.40 18.06
C LEU A 207 -4.12 -5.43 19.06
N ARG A 208 -3.62 -5.35 20.30
CA ARG A 208 -4.03 -6.20 21.42
C ARG A 208 -5.30 -5.65 22.05
N ILE A 209 -6.43 -6.17 21.61
CA ILE A 209 -7.76 -5.75 22.05
C ILE A 209 -7.94 -5.99 23.55
N ASP A 210 -7.37 -7.08 24.07
CA ASP A 210 -7.42 -7.41 25.49
C ASP A 210 -6.70 -6.39 26.40
N LEU A 211 -5.76 -5.62 25.84
CA LEU A 211 -5.01 -4.58 26.58
C LEU A 211 -5.65 -3.20 26.49
N LEU A 212 -6.68 -3.01 25.65
CA LEU A 212 -7.39 -1.75 25.53
C LEU A 212 -8.22 -1.45 26.78
N GLU A 213 -8.43 -0.16 27.05
CA GLU A 213 -9.25 0.27 28.20
C GLU A 213 -10.75 -0.02 28.02
N TYR A 214 -11.25 0.06 26.78
CA TYR A 214 -12.64 -0.23 26.42
C TYR A 214 -12.70 -1.18 25.23
N HIS A 215 -13.78 -1.97 25.17
CA HIS A 215 -13.96 -3.05 24.20
C HIS A 215 -15.21 -2.88 23.32
N ASP A 216 -15.87 -1.71 23.38
CA ASP A 216 -16.98 -1.41 22.48
C ASP A 216 -16.49 -1.07 21.07
N ALA A 217 -17.37 -1.27 20.09
CA ALA A 217 -17.03 -1.08 18.68
C ALA A 217 -16.61 0.35 18.33
N ASP A 218 -17.12 1.37 19.02
CA ASP A 218 -16.76 2.76 18.72
C ASP A 218 -15.34 3.08 19.17
N PHE A 219 -14.99 2.68 20.40
CA PHE A 219 -13.64 2.87 20.90
C PHE A 219 -12.62 2.11 20.05
N ILE A 220 -12.84 0.83 19.77
CA ILE A 220 -11.96 0.00 18.93
C ILE A 220 -11.86 0.59 17.51
N GLY A 221 -12.99 1.04 16.95
CA GLY A 221 -13.02 1.69 15.63
C GLY A 221 -12.14 2.94 15.57
N GLN A 222 -12.11 3.76 16.63
CA GLN A 222 -11.20 4.91 16.73
C GLN A 222 -9.73 4.51 16.83
N GLN A 223 -9.40 3.44 17.57
CA GLN A 223 -8.04 2.90 17.63
C GLN A 223 -7.54 2.45 16.25
N ILE A 224 -8.38 1.76 15.49
CA ILE A 224 -8.06 1.31 14.13
C ILE A 224 -7.94 2.50 13.18
N ALA A 225 -8.86 3.47 13.25
CA ALA A 225 -8.81 4.67 12.44
C ALA A 225 -7.52 5.47 12.71
N TYR A 226 -7.04 5.53 13.96
CA TYR A 226 -5.75 6.13 14.32
C TYR A 226 -4.59 5.44 13.60
N ILE A 227 -4.52 4.11 13.66
CA ILE A 227 -3.46 3.35 12.98
C ILE A 227 -3.49 3.64 11.47
N ARG A 228 -4.67 3.56 10.84
CA ARG A 228 -4.83 3.78 9.38
C ARG A 228 -4.54 5.21 8.96
N LYS A 229 -4.71 6.19 9.85
CA LYS A 229 -4.35 7.59 9.56
C LYS A 229 -2.84 7.76 9.38
N TYR A 230 -2.05 7.03 10.14
CA TYR A 230 -0.61 7.25 10.25
C TYR A 230 0.23 6.18 9.57
N THR A 231 -0.33 5.02 9.21
CA THR A 231 0.43 3.98 8.51
C THR A 231 -0.44 3.12 7.61
N SER A 232 0.18 2.63 6.53
CA SER A 232 -0.38 1.62 5.62
C SER A 232 -0.08 0.19 6.06
N LEU A 233 0.61 0.00 7.19
CA LEU A 233 0.94 -1.33 7.70
C LEU A 233 -0.32 -2.19 7.92
N PRO A 234 -0.26 -3.48 7.58
CA PRO A 234 -1.27 -4.45 7.95
C PRO A 234 -1.52 -4.50 9.46
N ILE A 235 -2.78 -4.66 9.85
CA ILE A 235 -3.19 -4.80 11.26
C ILE A 235 -3.42 -6.28 11.57
N ILE A 236 -2.78 -6.75 12.64
CA ILE A 236 -3.06 -8.03 13.29
C ILE A 236 -4.00 -7.77 14.46
N TYR A 237 -5.25 -8.15 14.29
CA TYR A 237 -6.29 -7.99 15.29
C TYR A 237 -6.27 -9.18 16.26
N THR A 238 -5.92 -8.94 17.52
CA THR A 238 -5.71 -10.01 18.51
C THR A 238 -6.54 -9.79 19.76
N VAL A 239 -7.35 -10.78 20.11
CA VAL A 239 -8.03 -10.89 21.41
C VAL A 239 -7.38 -12.05 22.15
N ARG A 240 -6.51 -11.75 23.13
CA ARG A 240 -5.78 -12.79 23.86
C ARG A 240 -6.50 -13.12 25.18
N SER A 241 -6.88 -14.39 25.34
CA SER A 241 -7.51 -14.89 26.57
C SER A 241 -6.50 -15.16 27.68
N GLN A 242 -6.95 -15.17 28.94
CA GLN A 242 -6.11 -15.48 30.10
C GLN A 242 -5.46 -16.87 30.03
N ILE A 243 -6.13 -17.88 29.46
CA ILE A 243 -5.54 -19.21 29.25
C ILE A 243 -4.33 -19.15 28.31
N ASN A 244 -4.31 -18.21 27.37
CA ASN A 244 -3.21 -17.96 26.46
C ASN A 244 -2.33 -16.77 26.92
N TYR A 245 -2.25 -16.49 28.22
CA TYR A 245 -1.39 -15.44 28.79
C TYR A 245 -1.77 -13.99 28.39
N GLY A 246 -3.03 -13.76 28.02
CA GLY A 246 -3.61 -12.43 27.85
C GLY A 246 -4.31 -11.93 29.11
N THR A 247 -5.03 -10.82 28.97
CA THR A 247 -5.81 -10.22 30.06
C THR A 247 -7.31 -10.50 29.93
N PHE A 248 -7.79 -10.90 28.74
CA PHE A 248 -9.23 -11.03 28.49
C PHE A 248 -9.81 -12.29 29.17
N PRO A 249 -10.97 -12.21 29.84
CA PRO A 249 -11.64 -13.37 30.42
C PRO A 249 -11.88 -14.48 29.39
N ASN A 250 -11.86 -15.74 29.82
CA ASN A 250 -12.06 -16.90 28.94
C ASN A 250 -13.55 -17.10 28.56
N ASP A 251 -14.25 -16.04 28.14
CA ASP A 251 -15.62 -16.11 27.64
C ASP A 251 -15.64 -16.20 26.11
N GLN A 252 -15.94 -17.40 25.60
CA GLN A 252 -15.85 -17.70 24.17
C GLN A 252 -16.81 -16.84 23.34
N ALA A 253 -18.03 -16.58 23.83
CA ALA A 253 -19.04 -15.83 23.09
C ALA A 253 -18.59 -14.38 22.87
N THR A 254 -18.11 -13.71 23.93
CA THR A 254 -17.60 -12.34 23.83
C THR A 254 -16.33 -12.27 22.99
N ILE A 255 -15.41 -13.24 23.11
CA ILE A 255 -14.20 -13.29 22.26
C ILE A 255 -14.60 -13.36 20.78
N PHE A 256 -15.60 -14.18 20.43
CA PHE A 256 -16.07 -14.30 19.05
C PHE A 256 -16.67 -13.00 18.51
N GLU A 257 -17.46 -12.30 19.34
CA GLU A 257 -17.98 -10.98 19.00
C GLU A 257 -16.85 -9.99 18.73
N LEU A 258 -15.86 -9.92 19.62
CA LEU A 258 -14.71 -9.02 19.47
C LEU A 258 -13.88 -9.35 18.23
N LEU A 259 -13.64 -10.63 17.91
CA LEU A 259 -12.92 -11.02 16.69
C LEU A 259 -13.72 -10.68 15.43
N ASN A 260 -15.05 -10.78 15.48
CA ASN A 260 -15.91 -10.37 14.37
C ASN A 260 -15.80 -8.86 14.09
N TYR A 261 -15.55 -8.02 15.10
CA TYR A 261 -15.22 -6.61 14.88
C TYR A 261 -13.96 -6.41 14.05
N GLY A 262 -12.90 -7.19 14.28
CA GLY A 262 -11.68 -7.12 13.45
C GLY A 262 -11.96 -7.32 11.96
N THR A 263 -12.82 -8.30 11.62
CA THR A 263 -13.22 -8.52 10.22
C THR A 263 -14.12 -7.41 9.66
N ARG A 264 -14.98 -6.83 10.51
CA ARG A 264 -15.87 -5.72 10.17
C ARG A 264 -15.10 -4.44 9.87
N PHE A 265 -14.04 -4.18 10.62
CA PHE A 265 -13.10 -3.08 10.40
C PHE A 265 -12.03 -3.38 9.34
N GLY A 266 -12.14 -4.51 8.64
CA GLY A 266 -11.25 -4.87 7.53
C GLY A 266 -9.78 -4.96 7.94
N CYS A 267 -9.48 -5.52 9.12
CA CYS A 267 -8.12 -5.88 9.50
C CYS A 267 -7.62 -7.03 8.63
N GLU A 268 -6.35 -6.95 8.19
CA GLU A 268 -5.75 -7.94 7.28
C GLU A 268 -5.60 -9.29 7.97
N PHE A 269 -5.19 -9.29 9.23
CA PHE A 269 -4.99 -10.52 10.01
C PHE A 269 -5.91 -10.56 11.22
N ILE A 270 -6.46 -11.75 11.49
CA ILE A 270 -7.16 -12.07 12.75
C ILE A 270 -6.39 -13.19 13.45
N ASP A 271 -6.00 -12.95 14.70
CA ASP A 271 -5.33 -13.95 15.55
C ASP A 271 -6.39 -14.80 16.27
N MET A 272 -6.55 -16.04 15.83
CA MET A 272 -7.48 -17.03 16.35
C MET A 272 -6.73 -18.00 17.27
N GLU A 273 -7.21 -18.20 18.49
CA GLU A 273 -6.57 -19.12 19.42
C GLU A 273 -6.81 -20.59 19.00
N ALA A 274 -5.72 -21.34 18.83
CA ALA A 274 -5.75 -22.72 18.35
C ALA A 274 -6.16 -23.73 19.44
N ASN A 275 -6.16 -23.32 20.72
CA ASN A 275 -6.56 -24.18 21.84
C ASN A 275 -8.05 -24.56 21.82
N TRP A 276 -8.87 -23.88 21.01
CA TRP A 276 -10.28 -24.21 20.82
C TRP A 276 -10.49 -25.55 20.12
N SER A 277 -11.65 -26.19 20.37
CA SER A 277 -12.04 -27.42 19.69
C SER A 277 -12.20 -27.21 18.17
N ASP A 278 -11.98 -28.24 17.36
CA ASP A 278 -12.17 -28.16 15.90
C ASP A 278 -13.61 -27.82 15.50
N LYS A 279 -14.60 -28.18 16.33
CA LYS A 279 -15.99 -27.77 16.14
C LYS A 279 -16.14 -26.25 16.35
N THR A 280 -15.53 -25.73 17.41
CA THR A 280 -15.54 -24.31 17.76
C THR A 280 -14.83 -23.46 16.69
N LYS A 281 -13.63 -23.86 16.26
CA LYS A 281 -12.87 -23.18 15.20
C LYS A 281 -13.66 -23.14 13.90
N ARG A 282 -14.18 -24.27 13.42
CA ARG A 282 -15.02 -24.32 12.20
C ARG A 282 -16.28 -23.48 12.32
N HIS A 283 -16.93 -23.48 13.49
CA HIS A 283 -18.12 -22.66 13.71
C HIS A 283 -17.81 -21.17 13.53
N TRP A 284 -16.74 -20.67 14.16
CA TRP A 284 -16.33 -19.27 14.02
C TRP A 284 -15.80 -18.94 12.60
N LEU A 285 -14.95 -19.79 12.00
CA LEU A 285 -14.47 -19.57 10.63
C LEU A 285 -15.64 -19.47 9.63
N ASN A 286 -16.72 -20.20 9.84
CA ASN A 286 -17.93 -20.11 9.03
C ASN A 286 -18.65 -18.75 9.17
N THR A 287 -18.55 -18.05 10.31
CA THR A 287 -19.17 -16.72 10.49
C THR A 287 -18.46 -15.63 9.68
N ILE A 288 -17.19 -15.86 9.30
CA ILE A 288 -16.36 -14.89 8.58
C ILE A 288 -15.97 -15.33 7.16
N LYS A 289 -16.50 -16.47 6.67
CA LYS A 289 -16.10 -17.12 5.41
C LYS A 289 -16.15 -16.22 4.16
N ASN A 290 -17.03 -15.22 4.13
CA ASN A 290 -17.21 -14.30 3.01
C ASN A 290 -16.38 -13.01 3.13
N LYS A 291 -15.62 -12.84 4.23
CA LYS A 291 -14.80 -11.65 4.49
C LYS A 291 -13.32 -11.84 4.21
N HIS A 292 -12.90 -13.10 4.06
CA HIS A 292 -11.54 -13.50 3.68
C HIS A 292 -10.37 -12.77 4.39
N PRO A 293 -10.35 -12.59 5.73
CA PRO A 293 -9.16 -12.11 6.42
C PRO A 293 -8.11 -13.22 6.53
N TYR A 294 -6.82 -12.88 6.63
CA TYR A 294 -5.76 -13.85 6.93
C TYR A 294 -5.87 -14.32 8.38
N ILE A 295 -5.90 -15.63 8.59
CA ILE A 295 -6.04 -16.23 9.92
C ILE A 295 -4.68 -16.65 10.43
N ILE A 296 -4.30 -16.11 11.58
CA ILE A 296 -3.17 -16.58 12.37
C ILE A 296 -3.71 -17.53 13.43
N ALA A 297 -3.44 -18.83 13.33
CA ALA A 297 -3.78 -19.77 14.39
C ALA A 297 -2.67 -19.77 15.44
N SER A 298 -2.96 -19.20 16.60
CA SER A 298 -1.98 -18.98 17.66
C SER A 298 -2.16 -19.93 18.83
N LEU A 299 -1.05 -20.41 19.38
CA LEU A 299 -1.06 -21.28 20.55
C LEU A 299 0.06 -20.86 21.49
N HIS A 300 -0.33 -20.56 22.74
CA HIS A 300 0.62 -20.28 23.81
C HIS A 300 0.52 -21.44 24.80
N LEU A 301 1.63 -22.10 25.07
CA LEU A 301 1.63 -23.27 25.94
C LEU A 301 2.92 -23.40 26.72
N GLN A 302 2.80 -23.98 27.91
CA GLN A 302 3.93 -24.50 28.67
C GLN A 302 4.18 -25.94 28.21
N LEU A 303 5.34 -26.21 27.61
CA LEU A 303 5.68 -27.55 27.14
C LEU A 303 6.18 -28.37 28.32
N SER A 304 5.33 -29.27 28.83
CA SER A 304 5.73 -30.28 29.81
C SER A 304 5.95 -31.67 29.20
N VAL A 305 5.42 -31.95 27.99
CA VAL A 305 5.52 -33.27 27.31
C VAL A 305 5.57 -33.12 25.76
N PHE A 306 6.43 -33.92 25.12
CA PHE A 306 6.98 -33.86 23.75
C PHE A 306 6.03 -34.00 22.53
N ASP A 307 4.70 -33.95 22.64
CA ASP A 307 3.84 -34.21 21.47
C ASP A 307 3.64 -33.00 20.55
N LEU A 308 4.73 -32.61 19.88
CA LEU A 308 4.74 -31.55 18.85
C LEU A 308 3.79 -31.83 17.69
N ASN A 309 3.60 -33.10 17.32
CA ASN A 309 2.69 -33.48 16.25
C ASN A 309 1.26 -33.07 16.59
N ARG A 310 0.79 -33.42 17.79
CA ARG A 310 -0.54 -33.02 18.26
C ARG A 310 -0.69 -31.50 18.31
N VAL A 311 0.31 -30.79 18.82
CA VAL A 311 0.33 -29.31 18.89
C VAL A 311 0.18 -28.70 17.49
N ILE A 312 0.98 -29.17 16.53
CA ILE A 312 0.96 -28.66 15.15
C ILE A 312 -0.38 -29.01 14.47
N HIS A 313 -0.87 -30.24 14.61
CA HIS A 313 -2.18 -30.63 14.08
C HIS A 313 -3.31 -29.74 14.61
N GLN A 314 -3.27 -29.39 15.89
CA GLN A 314 -4.24 -28.50 16.51
C GLN A 314 -4.22 -27.09 15.91
N CYS A 315 -3.04 -26.55 15.62
CA CYS A 315 -2.88 -25.23 14.98
C CYS A 315 -3.35 -25.22 13.52
N ILE A 316 -3.08 -26.28 12.75
CA ILE A 316 -3.39 -26.31 11.31
C ILE A 316 -4.90 -26.30 11.04
N SER A 317 -5.71 -26.76 11.99
CA SER A 317 -7.19 -26.67 11.95
C SER A 317 -7.77 -27.13 10.59
N SER A 318 -7.36 -28.32 10.14
CA SER A 318 -7.79 -28.92 8.86
C SER A 318 -7.48 -28.08 7.60
N GLY A 319 -6.47 -27.20 7.64
CA GLY A 319 -5.99 -26.43 6.48
C GLY A 319 -6.71 -25.10 6.22
N GLN A 320 -7.50 -24.60 7.17
CA GLN A 320 -8.26 -23.34 7.04
C GLN A 320 -7.50 -22.10 7.57
N VAL A 321 -6.17 -22.19 7.72
CA VAL A 321 -5.33 -21.21 8.41
C VAL A 321 -4.20 -20.77 7.48
N ASP A 322 -3.92 -19.47 7.46
CA ASP A 322 -2.89 -18.89 6.60
C ASP A 322 -1.50 -18.87 7.28
N VAL A 323 -1.45 -18.64 8.60
CA VAL A 323 -0.21 -18.58 9.39
C VAL A 323 -0.37 -19.36 10.70
N VAL A 324 0.60 -20.20 11.03
CA VAL A 324 0.67 -20.89 12.33
C VAL A 324 1.60 -20.11 13.27
N LYS A 325 1.15 -19.80 14.49
CA LYS A 325 1.93 -19.11 15.54
C LYS A 325 2.01 -19.97 16.79
N ILE A 326 3.21 -20.45 17.12
CA ILE A 326 3.46 -21.27 18.31
C ILE A 326 4.42 -20.49 19.21
N ALA A 327 3.93 -20.14 20.40
CA ALA A 327 4.71 -19.49 21.45
C ALA A 327 4.87 -20.46 22.63
N ILE A 328 6.11 -20.85 22.90
CA ILE A 328 6.43 -21.81 23.94
C ILE A 328 6.88 -21.05 25.18
N ASP A 329 6.17 -21.22 26.29
CA ASP A 329 6.59 -20.77 27.60
C ASP A 329 7.61 -21.75 28.18
N ILE A 330 8.77 -21.21 28.57
CA ILE A 330 9.95 -21.99 28.96
C ILE A 330 10.31 -21.65 30.39
N ASP A 331 10.34 -22.68 31.24
CA ASP A 331 10.83 -22.56 32.61
C ASP A 331 12.37 -22.52 32.63
N TYR A 332 12.92 -21.42 33.13
CA TYR A 332 14.36 -21.17 33.24
C TYR A 332 15.10 -22.17 34.11
N ASN A 333 14.43 -22.81 35.06
CA ASN A 333 15.09 -23.73 35.98
C ASN A 333 15.31 -25.11 35.35
N THR A 334 14.60 -25.42 34.26
CA THR A 334 14.55 -26.77 33.71
C THR A 334 15.09 -26.90 32.29
N TRP A 335 15.01 -25.86 31.46
CA TRP A 335 15.36 -25.96 30.03
C TRP A 335 16.71 -25.35 29.66
N LEU A 336 17.58 -26.13 29.01
CA LEU A 336 18.82 -25.63 28.41
C LEU A 336 18.57 -25.07 27.01
N ILE A 337 19.47 -24.22 26.51
CA ILE A 337 19.29 -23.58 25.18
C ILE A 337 19.27 -24.65 24.07
N GLU A 338 20.05 -25.71 24.22
CA GLU A 338 20.13 -26.85 23.31
C GLU A 338 18.77 -27.55 23.15
N ASP A 339 18.04 -27.72 24.26
CA ASP A 339 16.71 -28.32 24.25
C ASP A 339 15.71 -27.47 23.45
N ILE A 340 15.78 -26.15 23.65
CA ILE A 340 14.96 -25.17 22.92
C ILE A 340 15.24 -25.29 21.42
N LEU A 341 16.51 -25.23 21.02
CA LEU A 341 16.88 -25.30 19.60
C LEU A 341 16.50 -26.63 18.95
N ASN A 342 16.60 -27.74 19.69
CA ASN A 342 16.20 -29.05 19.20
C ASN A 342 14.69 -29.11 18.91
N ILE A 343 13.86 -28.68 19.87
CA ILE A 343 12.40 -28.60 19.68
C ILE A 343 12.04 -27.70 18.51
N PHE A 344 12.71 -26.57 18.38
CA PHE A 344 12.42 -25.61 17.31
C PHE A 344 12.76 -26.18 15.93
N THR A 345 13.87 -26.90 15.84
CA THR A 345 14.28 -27.59 14.61
C THR A 345 13.28 -28.68 14.24
N GLN A 346 12.80 -29.46 15.21
CA GLN A 346 11.78 -30.48 15.00
C GLN A 346 10.44 -29.87 14.57
N ALA A 347 9.94 -28.87 15.27
CA ALA A 347 8.70 -28.17 14.93
C ALA A 347 8.76 -27.54 13.54
N LYS A 348 9.88 -26.89 13.19
CA LYS A 348 10.12 -26.32 11.86
C LYS A 348 10.07 -27.39 10.75
N LYS A 349 10.64 -28.58 10.99
CA LYS A 349 10.58 -29.70 10.04
C LYS A 349 9.15 -30.20 9.87
N LEU A 350 8.43 -30.40 10.98
CA LEU A 350 7.04 -30.87 10.96
C LEU A 350 6.10 -29.89 10.27
N LEU A 351 6.17 -28.59 10.59
CA LEU A 351 5.35 -27.55 9.94
C LEU A 351 5.55 -27.56 8.41
N LYS A 352 6.80 -27.69 7.95
CA LYS A 352 7.11 -27.82 6.52
C LYS A 352 6.57 -29.10 5.91
N GLN A 353 6.64 -30.24 6.62
CA GLN A 353 6.06 -31.51 6.15
C GLN A 353 4.54 -31.43 6.00
N PHE A 354 3.86 -30.67 6.86
CA PHE A 354 2.42 -30.39 6.73
C PHE A 354 2.09 -29.27 5.73
N GLY A 355 3.05 -28.80 4.93
CA GLY A 355 2.82 -27.82 3.87
C GLY A 355 2.82 -26.35 4.32
N HIS A 356 3.11 -26.06 5.59
CA HIS A 356 3.19 -24.70 6.10
C HIS A 356 4.62 -24.16 5.99
N GLN A 357 4.86 -23.32 4.99
CA GLN A 357 6.16 -22.67 4.78
C GLN A 357 6.35 -21.38 5.60
N LYS A 358 5.24 -20.73 5.99
CA LYS A 358 5.21 -19.48 6.75
C LYS A 358 4.57 -19.70 8.11
N PHE A 359 5.35 -19.53 9.17
CA PHE A 359 4.94 -19.74 10.55
C PHE A 359 5.78 -18.88 11.48
N ILE A 360 5.23 -18.60 12.67
CA ILE A 360 5.89 -17.90 13.76
C ILE A 360 6.17 -18.95 14.83
N LEU A 361 7.45 -19.18 15.12
CA LEU A 361 7.85 -20.11 16.18
C LEU A 361 8.81 -19.39 17.11
N ILE A 362 8.37 -19.16 18.34
CA ILE A 362 9.10 -18.37 19.33
C ILE A 362 9.02 -18.99 20.73
N ALA A 363 10.05 -18.72 21.51
CA ALA A 363 10.11 -19.05 22.92
C ALA A 363 10.00 -17.77 23.75
N MET A 364 9.23 -17.85 24.83
CA MET A 364 9.12 -16.79 25.82
C MET A 364 10.30 -16.86 26.80
N GLY A 365 10.52 -15.76 27.51
CA GLY A 365 11.62 -15.63 28.45
C GLY A 365 13.00 -15.32 27.83
N ASN A 366 13.98 -14.99 28.67
CA ASN A 366 15.32 -14.55 28.32
C ASN A 366 16.11 -15.62 27.57
N ARG A 367 16.00 -16.91 27.94
CA ARG A 367 16.63 -18.01 27.19
C ARG A 367 15.97 -18.21 25.81
N GLY A 368 14.70 -17.82 25.68
CA GLY A 368 13.97 -17.87 24.42
C GLY A 368 14.37 -16.80 23.40
N LYS A 369 15.13 -15.76 23.79
CA LYS A 369 15.51 -14.63 22.90
C LYS A 369 16.16 -15.08 21.59
N LEU A 370 17.02 -16.09 21.62
CA LEU A 370 17.68 -16.62 20.41
C LEU A 370 16.67 -17.11 19.37
N THR A 371 15.56 -17.69 19.81
CA THR A 371 14.51 -18.16 18.88
C THR A 371 13.84 -17.03 18.12
N ARG A 372 13.73 -15.84 18.73
CA ARG A 372 13.21 -14.63 18.07
C ARG A 372 14.19 -14.11 17.02
N VAL A 373 15.49 -14.22 17.29
CA VAL A 373 16.55 -13.88 16.33
C VAL A 373 16.52 -14.82 15.12
N LEU A 374 16.28 -16.12 15.35
CA LEU A 374 16.24 -17.16 14.30
C LEU A 374 14.90 -17.22 13.54
N ASN A 375 13.81 -16.72 14.12
CA ASN A 375 12.52 -16.63 13.43
C ASN A 375 12.60 -15.55 12.34
N THR A 376 12.26 -15.91 11.10
CA THR A 376 12.39 -15.03 9.92
C THR A 376 11.03 -14.65 9.33
N PHE A 377 9.90 -14.90 10.00
CA PHE A 377 8.59 -14.56 9.46
C PHE A 377 7.71 -14.02 10.57
N MET A 378 7.22 -12.79 10.41
CA MET A 378 6.34 -12.09 11.35
C MET A 378 6.80 -12.25 12.81
N THR A 379 8.06 -11.95 13.10
CA THR A 379 8.58 -12.02 14.47
C THR A 379 7.92 -10.93 15.33
N PRO A 380 7.23 -11.27 16.45
CA PRO A 380 6.68 -10.27 17.35
C PRO A 380 7.80 -9.53 18.10
N VAL A 381 7.77 -8.20 18.02
CA VAL A 381 8.76 -7.30 18.64
C VAL A 381 8.12 -6.32 19.60
N THR A 382 8.97 -5.70 20.42
CA THR A 382 8.62 -4.59 21.31
C THR A 382 9.37 -3.32 20.88
N HIS A 383 9.15 -2.22 21.58
CA HIS A 383 9.84 -0.94 21.38
C HIS A 383 10.00 -0.22 22.72
N GLU A 384 11.06 0.57 22.87
CA GLU A 384 11.42 1.25 24.13
C GLU A 384 10.38 2.30 24.55
N LEU A 385 9.66 2.88 23.59
CA LEU A 385 8.57 3.85 23.82
C LEU A 385 7.22 3.20 24.15
N LEU A 386 7.13 1.87 24.13
CA LEU A 386 5.92 1.19 24.58
C LEU A 386 5.87 1.15 26.12
N PRO A 387 4.67 1.25 26.74
CA PRO A 387 4.54 1.22 28.19
C PRO A 387 5.15 -0.02 28.85
N HIS A 388 5.07 -1.16 28.17
CA HIS A 388 5.70 -2.43 28.55
C HIS A 388 5.75 -3.36 27.34
N SER A 389 6.59 -4.39 27.39
CA SER A 389 6.58 -5.46 26.40
C SER A 389 5.35 -6.36 26.55
N ALA A 390 4.81 -6.86 25.44
CA ALA A 390 3.62 -7.70 25.44
C ALA A 390 3.88 -9.13 25.94
N ALA A 391 5.14 -9.58 25.92
CA ALA A 391 5.58 -10.86 26.46
C ALA A 391 7.02 -10.79 26.96
N THR A 392 7.38 -11.65 27.92
CA THR A 392 8.75 -11.73 28.44
C THR A 392 9.74 -12.18 27.37
N GLY A 393 10.93 -11.59 27.36
CA GLY A 393 11.99 -11.91 26.40
C GLY A 393 11.77 -11.35 24.99
N GLN A 394 10.78 -10.48 24.76
CA GLN A 394 10.68 -9.73 23.50
C GLN A 394 11.90 -8.82 23.29
N LEU A 395 12.24 -8.63 22.01
CA LEU A 395 13.35 -7.79 21.55
C LEU A 395 12.80 -6.72 20.61
N THR A 396 13.51 -5.61 20.46
CA THR A 396 13.23 -4.62 19.41
C THR A 396 13.71 -5.11 18.05
N VAL A 397 13.22 -4.51 16.96
CA VAL A 397 13.74 -4.79 15.60
C VAL A 397 15.25 -4.58 15.55
N LYS A 398 15.71 -3.44 16.09
CA LYS A 398 17.13 -3.09 16.17
C LYS A 398 17.95 -4.18 16.86
N GLN A 399 17.54 -4.63 18.05
CA GLN A 399 18.24 -5.68 18.79
C GLN A 399 18.32 -7.00 18.01
N ILE A 400 17.24 -7.38 17.32
CA ILE A 400 17.23 -8.60 16.50
C ILE A 400 18.20 -8.46 15.32
N GLN A 401 18.17 -7.33 14.61
CA GLN A 401 19.04 -7.12 13.45
C GLN A 401 20.52 -7.02 13.85
N GLU A 402 20.83 -6.36 14.97
CA GLU A 402 22.19 -6.32 15.54
C GLU A 402 22.69 -7.71 15.92
N ALA A 403 21.84 -8.52 16.56
CA ALA A 403 22.17 -9.90 16.90
C ALA A 403 22.40 -10.75 15.64
N ARG A 404 21.53 -10.62 14.63
CA ARG A 404 21.69 -11.34 13.35
C ARG A 404 22.97 -10.94 12.63
N CYS A 405 23.32 -9.65 12.64
CA CYS A 405 24.59 -9.18 12.10
C CYS A 405 25.78 -9.77 12.87
N THR A 406 25.72 -9.75 14.19
CA THR A 406 26.78 -10.28 15.08
C THR A 406 27.01 -11.78 14.87
N PHE A 407 25.94 -12.54 14.66
CA PHE A 407 26.00 -13.99 14.43
C PHE A 407 26.20 -14.38 12.95
N GLY A 408 26.40 -13.42 12.04
CA GLY A 408 26.59 -13.70 10.61
C GLY A 408 25.32 -14.25 9.91
N LEU A 409 24.14 -14.05 10.50
CA LEU A 409 22.85 -14.38 9.87
C LEU A 409 22.45 -13.32 8.82
N ILE A 410 22.97 -12.10 8.95
CA ILE A 410 22.88 -11.03 7.96
C ILE A 410 24.28 -10.44 7.78
N GLU A 411 24.78 -10.44 6.55
CA GLU A 411 26.08 -9.85 6.22
C GLU A 411 25.96 -8.35 5.94
N SER A 412 26.96 -7.57 6.31
CA SER A 412 27.06 -6.17 5.88
C SER A 412 27.29 -6.09 4.38
N LYS A 413 26.58 -5.17 3.70
CA LYS A 413 26.67 -4.99 2.24
C LYS A 413 26.82 -3.52 1.88
N LYS A 414 27.53 -3.27 0.78
CA LYS A 414 27.66 -1.96 0.16
C LYS A 414 26.88 -1.92 -1.15
N PHE A 415 26.15 -0.84 -1.31
CA PHE A 415 25.40 -0.49 -2.49
C PHE A 415 25.98 0.77 -3.09
N TYR A 416 25.92 0.88 -4.41
CA TYR A 416 26.57 1.98 -5.12
C TYR A 416 25.62 2.68 -6.09
N LEU A 417 25.84 3.97 -6.34
CA LEU A 417 25.43 4.62 -7.58
C LEU A 417 26.65 4.77 -8.49
N PHE A 418 26.60 4.14 -9.67
CA PHE A 418 27.61 4.27 -10.71
C PHE A 418 27.17 5.27 -11.78
N GLY A 419 28.07 6.15 -12.21
CA GLY A 419 27.83 7.08 -13.32
C GLY A 419 28.58 8.40 -13.14
N CYS A 420 28.39 9.35 -14.07
CA CYS A 420 29.00 10.67 -13.97
C CYS A 420 28.24 11.71 -14.82
N PRO A 421 27.91 12.91 -14.29
CA PRO A 421 28.07 13.35 -12.91
C PRO A 421 26.92 12.87 -12.00
N ILE A 422 27.24 12.54 -10.74
CA ILE A 422 26.28 12.02 -9.75
C ILE A 422 26.46 12.61 -8.33
N GLN A 423 27.40 13.53 -8.11
CA GLN A 423 27.62 14.17 -6.79
C GLN A 423 26.37 14.80 -6.17
N ARG A 424 25.44 15.29 -6.99
CA ARG A 424 24.17 15.91 -6.56
C ARG A 424 22.98 14.93 -6.56
N SER A 425 23.23 13.63 -6.63
CA SER A 425 22.18 12.61 -6.62
C SER A 425 21.55 12.46 -5.24
N LEU A 426 20.22 12.27 -5.21
CA LEU A 426 19.48 11.96 -3.98
C LEU A 426 19.29 10.44 -3.76
N SER A 427 19.84 9.58 -4.62
CA SER A 427 19.81 8.12 -4.41
C SER A 427 20.39 7.67 -3.06
N PRO A 428 21.49 8.25 -2.54
CA PRO A 428 21.95 7.93 -1.19
C PRO A 428 20.91 8.22 -0.10
N CYS A 429 20.17 9.33 -0.23
CA CYS A 429 19.09 9.67 0.70
C CYS A 429 17.95 8.63 0.65
N ILE A 430 17.53 8.22 -0.54
CA ILE A 430 16.51 7.18 -0.73
C ILE A 430 16.91 5.89 -0.01
N HIS A 431 18.08 5.35 -0.37
CA HIS A 431 18.48 4.00 0.03
C HIS A 431 18.96 3.93 1.47
N GLN A 432 19.73 4.93 1.94
CA GLN A 432 20.17 4.93 3.34
C GLN A 432 18.98 5.12 4.29
N THR A 433 17.99 5.96 3.94
CA THR A 433 16.75 6.08 4.73
C THR A 433 16.03 4.73 4.85
N GLY A 434 15.93 3.98 3.74
CA GLY A 434 15.34 2.64 3.74
C GLY A 434 16.13 1.63 4.59
N PHE A 435 17.45 1.59 4.45
CA PHE A 435 18.31 0.69 5.24
C PHE A 435 18.24 1.02 6.74
N ASP A 436 18.27 2.30 7.10
CA ASP A 436 18.17 2.76 8.48
C ASP A 436 16.77 2.55 9.06
N TYR A 437 15.72 2.55 8.24
CA TYR A 437 14.36 2.24 8.69
C TYR A 437 14.24 0.78 9.16
N TYR A 438 14.84 -0.15 8.41
CA TYR A 438 14.78 -1.59 8.72
C TYR A 438 15.97 -2.10 9.55
N HIS A 439 16.83 -1.19 10.03
CA HIS A 439 18.07 -1.52 10.76
C HIS A 439 18.96 -2.52 10.01
N LEU A 440 19.02 -2.40 8.69
CA LEU A 440 19.86 -3.24 7.84
C LEU A 440 21.32 -2.76 7.94
N PRO A 441 22.32 -3.66 8.05
CA PRO A 441 23.73 -3.29 8.16
C PRO A 441 24.33 -2.93 6.78
N TYR A 442 23.60 -2.15 5.99
CA TYR A 442 23.94 -1.80 4.61
C TYR A 442 24.34 -0.34 4.50
N LYS A 443 25.22 -0.04 3.53
CA LYS A 443 25.65 1.32 3.20
C LYS A 443 25.43 1.61 1.74
N TYR A 444 25.02 2.84 1.43
CA TYR A 444 24.87 3.31 0.06
C TYR A 444 25.87 4.43 -0.24
N GLU A 445 26.70 4.25 -1.27
CA GLU A 445 27.81 5.14 -1.61
C GLU A 445 27.72 5.63 -3.06
N LEU A 446 28.29 6.81 -3.33
CA LEU A 446 28.46 7.31 -4.69
C LEU A 446 29.80 6.81 -5.25
N CYS A 447 29.79 6.27 -6.46
CA CYS A 447 30.98 5.95 -7.23
C CYS A 447 30.93 6.73 -8.54
N GLU A 448 31.38 7.98 -8.49
CA GLU A 448 31.40 8.85 -9.67
C GLU A 448 32.53 8.44 -10.61
N THR A 449 32.18 7.85 -11.75
CA THR A 449 33.16 7.31 -12.70
C THR A 449 32.56 7.13 -14.09
N ASN A 450 33.41 7.27 -15.11
CA ASN A 450 33.17 6.78 -16.47
C ASN A 450 34.03 5.55 -16.79
N ASP A 451 34.91 5.15 -15.88
CA ASP A 451 35.78 3.97 -16.03
C ASP A 451 34.98 2.71 -15.69
N PHE A 452 34.57 1.99 -16.74
CA PHE A 452 33.84 0.74 -16.62
C PHE A 452 34.65 -0.36 -15.90
N SER A 453 35.99 -0.34 -15.98
CA SER A 453 36.84 -1.34 -15.33
C SER A 453 36.80 -1.23 -13.81
N LEU A 454 36.71 -0.01 -13.28
CA LEU A 454 36.50 0.24 -11.86
C LEU A 454 35.16 -0.34 -11.38
N VAL A 455 34.10 -0.16 -12.17
CA VAL A 455 32.77 -0.70 -11.85
C VAL A 455 32.80 -2.22 -11.76
N GLN A 456 33.44 -2.88 -12.74
CA GLN A 456 33.63 -4.34 -12.72
C GLN A 456 34.42 -4.81 -11.49
N LYS A 457 35.45 -4.06 -11.07
CA LYS A 457 36.25 -4.37 -9.88
C LYS A 457 35.41 -4.28 -8.60
N ILE A 458 34.57 -3.25 -8.47
CA ILE A 458 33.68 -3.08 -7.31
C ILE A 458 32.61 -4.18 -7.27
N MET A 459 31.98 -4.49 -8.41
CA MET A 459 30.95 -5.53 -8.48
C MET A 459 31.45 -6.91 -8.00
N LYS A 460 32.75 -7.20 -8.21
CA LYS A 460 33.39 -8.46 -7.78
C LYS A 460 33.73 -8.52 -6.28
N GLN A 461 33.62 -7.42 -5.54
CA GLN A 461 33.88 -7.41 -4.09
C GLN A 461 32.88 -8.30 -3.34
N VAL A 462 33.32 -8.89 -2.23
CA VAL A 462 32.50 -9.80 -1.42
C VAL A 462 31.30 -9.07 -0.84
N ASP A 463 31.50 -7.85 -0.32
CA ASP A 463 30.50 -6.99 0.31
C ASP A 463 29.60 -6.24 -0.68
N PHE A 464 29.77 -6.41 -2.00
CA PHE A 464 28.88 -5.78 -2.99
C PHE A 464 27.47 -6.38 -2.95
N GLY A 465 26.48 -5.58 -2.55
CA GLY A 465 25.07 -5.98 -2.51
C GLY A 465 24.31 -5.69 -3.81
N GLY A 466 24.68 -4.62 -4.50
CA GLY A 466 24.01 -4.15 -5.71
C GLY A 466 24.41 -2.73 -6.09
N GLY A 467 23.93 -2.25 -7.23
CA GLY A 467 24.23 -0.90 -7.68
C GLY A 467 23.14 -0.31 -8.56
N SER A 468 22.78 0.93 -8.30
CA SER A 468 22.09 1.77 -9.27
C SER A 468 23.08 2.20 -10.34
N VAL A 469 22.64 2.30 -11.58
CA VAL A 469 23.47 2.69 -12.72
C VAL A 469 22.82 3.89 -13.41
N SER A 470 23.56 4.98 -13.53
CA SER A 470 23.16 6.21 -14.22
C SER A 470 23.92 6.37 -15.53
N ILE A 471 23.69 7.49 -16.22
CA ILE A 471 24.43 7.88 -17.43
C ILE A 471 25.93 7.98 -17.08
N PRO A 472 26.83 7.54 -17.97
CA PRO A 472 26.60 6.90 -19.28
C PRO A 472 26.52 5.36 -19.26
N LEU A 473 26.66 4.72 -18.11
CA LEU A 473 27.04 3.30 -17.98
C LEU A 473 25.92 2.26 -18.17
N LYS A 474 24.67 2.68 -18.39
CA LYS A 474 23.50 1.77 -18.41
C LYS A 474 23.55 0.71 -19.53
N GLN A 475 24.12 1.04 -20.68
CA GLN A 475 24.27 0.11 -21.80
C GLN A 475 25.47 -0.82 -21.59
N ASP A 476 26.61 -0.29 -21.15
CA ASP A 476 27.82 -1.08 -20.85
C ASP A 476 27.54 -2.16 -19.79
N ILE A 477 26.79 -1.83 -18.73
CA ILE A 477 26.38 -2.82 -17.72
C ILE A 477 25.45 -3.88 -18.31
N TYR A 478 24.51 -3.49 -19.17
CA TYR A 478 23.65 -4.46 -19.83
C TYR A 478 24.47 -5.44 -20.68
N GLU A 479 25.38 -4.93 -21.51
CA GLU A 479 26.27 -5.75 -22.35
C GLU A 479 27.12 -6.72 -21.53
N LEU A 480 27.71 -6.25 -20.42
CA LEU A 480 28.46 -7.10 -19.49
C LEU A 480 27.60 -8.24 -18.95
N LEU A 481 26.38 -7.96 -18.49
CA LEU A 481 25.50 -8.96 -17.90
C LEU A 481 25.02 -9.98 -18.92
N VAL A 482 24.71 -9.57 -20.16
CA VAL A 482 24.27 -10.52 -21.20
C VAL A 482 25.42 -11.32 -21.82
N SER A 483 26.67 -10.84 -21.70
CA SER A 483 27.85 -11.53 -22.23
C SER A 483 28.23 -12.81 -21.47
N ASP A 484 27.81 -12.94 -20.21
CA ASP A 484 28.07 -14.11 -19.36
C ASP A 484 26.75 -14.82 -19.06
N THR A 485 26.64 -16.06 -19.54
CA THR A 485 25.42 -16.89 -19.42
C THR A 485 25.04 -17.25 -17.98
N ASN A 486 25.94 -17.05 -17.01
CA ASN A 486 25.63 -17.26 -15.59
C ASN A 486 24.87 -16.07 -14.96
N ASN A 487 24.90 -14.91 -15.61
CA ASN A 487 24.16 -13.74 -15.17
C ASN A 487 22.75 -13.74 -15.78
N GLY A 488 21.86 -12.98 -15.14
CA GLY A 488 20.50 -12.80 -15.61
C GLY A 488 20.20 -11.32 -15.89
N VAL A 489 19.28 -11.09 -16.81
CA VAL A 489 18.62 -9.79 -16.98
C VAL A 489 17.12 -9.99 -17.04
N SER A 490 16.35 -9.03 -16.53
CA SER A 490 14.90 -9.07 -16.64
C SER A 490 14.46 -8.98 -18.11
N ASN A 491 13.29 -9.53 -18.43
CA ASN A 491 12.71 -9.45 -19.78
C ASN A 491 12.51 -7.98 -20.21
N SER A 492 12.12 -7.11 -19.27
CA SER A 492 12.03 -5.66 -19.50
C SER A 492 13.41 -5.06 -19.82
N ALA A 493 14.44 -5.34 -19.03
CA ALA A 493 15.79 -4.84 -19.29
C ALA A 493 16.35 -5.32 -20.64
N GLN A 494 16.06 -6.57 -21.03
CA GLN A 494 16.42 -7.12 -22.34
C GLN A 494 15.73 -6.38 -23.49
N LYS A 495 14.42 -6.15 -23.39
CA LYS A 495 13.66 -5.39 -24.42
C LYS A 495 14.06 -3.92 -24.50
N ILE A 496 14.48 -3.33 -23.37
CA ILE A 496 14.96 -1.94 -23.31
C ILE A 496 16.40 -1.85 -23.86
N GLY A 497 17.23 -2.87 -23.61
CA GLY A 497 18.66 -2.86 -23.92
C GLY A 497 19.45 -1.94 -22.99
N ALA A 498 19.02 -1.80 -21.73
CA ALA A 498 19.71 -0.98 -20.72
C ALA A 498 19.35 -1.42 -19.30
N VAL A 499 20.35 -1.41 -18.41
CA VAL A 499 20.20 -1.76 -16.99
C VAL A 499 20.47 -0.54 -16.13
N ASN A 500 19.53 -0.20 -15.24
CA ASN A 500 19.74 0.84 -14.22
C ASN A 500 19.90 0.25 -12.81
N THR A 501 19.70 -1.05 -12.64
CA THR A 501 19.66 -1.73 -11.34
C THR A 501 20.39 -3.05 -11.44
N VAL A 502 21.43 -3.24 -10.64
CA VAL A 502 22.18 -4.49 -10.53
C VAL A 502 22.00 -5.05 -9.13
N ARG A 503 21.75 -6.35 -9.03
CA ARG A 503 21.70 -7.10 -7.76
C ARG A 503 22.70 -8.24 -7.82
N LYS A 504 23.48 -8.43 -6.75
CA LYS A 504 24.27 -9.65 -6.57
C LYS A 504 23.41 -10.73 -5.91
N LEU A 505 23.35 -11.91 -6.52
CA LEU A 505 22.63 -13.07 -6.02
C LEU A 505 23.50 -13.87 -5.03
N GLU A 506 22.87 -14.74 -4.25
CA GLU A 506 23.56 -15.56 -3.22
C GLU A 506 24.61 -16.51 -3.80
N ASN A 507 24.38 -16.99 -5.02
CA ASN A 507 25.34 -17.81 -5.77
C ASN A 507 26.51 -16.99 -6.36
N GLY A 508 26.57 -15.69 -6.11
CA GLY A 508 27.61 -14.78 -6.59
C GLY A 508 27.39 -14.22 -8.00
N THR A 509 26.36 -14.66 -8.73
CA THR A 509 26.05 -14.11 -10.06
C THR A 509 25.25 -12.81 -9.96
N PHE A 510 25.12 -12.10 -11.07
CA PHE A 510 24.46 -10.80 -11.13
C PHE A 510 23.12 -10.88 -11.86
N TYR A 511 22.16 -10.12 -11.37
CA TYR A 511 20.88 -9.90 -12.02
C TYR A 511 20.70 -8.42 -12.34
N GLY A 512 20.45 -8.10 -13.60
CA GLY A 512 20.20 -6.75 -14.10
C GLY A 512 18.72 -6.49 -14.34
N ASP A 513 18.25 -5.33 -13.90
CA ASP A 513 16.90 -4.85 -14.16
C ASP A 513 16.88 -3.37 -14.56
N ASN A 514 15.71 -2.92 -15.00
CA ASN A 514 15.44 -1.53 -15.32
C ASN A 514 14.21 -1.08 -14.53
N THR A 515 14.40 -0.20 -13.54
CA THR A 515 13.30 0.35 -12.73
C THR A 515 12.80 1.70 -13.24
N ASP A 516 13.49 2.31 -14.22
CA ASP A 516 13.04 3.57 -14.82
C ASP A 516 11.70 3.38 -15.52
N TRP A 517 11.53 2.30 -16.31
CA TRP A 517 10.27 2.06 -17.01
C TRP A 517 9.12 1.77 -16.05
N ILE A 518 9.39 1.13 -14.90
CA ILE A 518 8.39 0.85 -13.86
C ILE A 518 7.87 2.17 -13.29
N ALA A 519 8.78 3.09 -12.96
CA ALA A 519 8.43 4.42 -12.46
C ALA A 519 7.64 5.23 -13.50
N ILE A 520 8.10 5.28 -14.75
CA ILE A 520 7.43 5.98 -15.85
C ILE A 520 6.01 5.42 -16.06
N HIS A 521 5.89 4.08 -16.14
CA HIS A 521 4.61 3.42 -16.33
C HIS A 521 3.64 3.74 -15.19
N LYS A 522 4.08 3.57 -13.93
CA LYS A 522 3.26 3.86 -12.75
C LYS A 522 2.75 5.30 -12.76
N LEU A 523 3.65 6.27 -12.89
CA LEU A 523 3.31 7.70 -12.82
C LEU A 523 2.40 8.16 -13.97
N LEU A 524 2.59 7.63 -15.18
CA LEU A 524 1.77 8.00 -16.34
C LEU A 524 0.43 7.25 -16.41
N SER A 525 0.40 5.97 -16.05
CA SER A 525 -0.85 5.17 -16.09
C SER A 525 -1.94 5.71 -15.17
N GLU A 526 -1.55 6.40 -14.09
CA GLU A 526 -2.46 7.09 -13.17
C GLU A 526 -3.00 8.44 -13.70
N LYS A 527 -2.50 8.92 -14.85
CA LYS A 527 -2.81 10.24 -15.41
C LYS A 527 -3.35 10.19 -16.85
N ILE A 528 -3.03 9.14 -17.59
CA ILE A 528 -3.48 8.94 -18.98
C ILE A 528 -4.81 8.16 -18.97
N PHE A 529 -5.90 8.86 -19.29
CA PHE A 529 -7.26 8.28 -19.33
C PHE A 529 -7.87 8.23 -20.73
N ASN A 530 -7.33 9.05 -21.65
CA ASN A 530 -7.85 9.17 -23.01
C ASN A 530 -6.92 8.47 -23.99
N LYS A 531 -7.50 7.80 -24.99
CA LYS A 531 -6.73 7.21 -26.08
C LYS A 531 -6.02 8.32 -26.86
N GLY A 532 -4.72 8.18 -27.06
CA GLY A 532 -3.93 9.16 -27.78
C GLY A 532 -2.54 8.67 -28.14
N SER A 533 -1.78 9.55 -28.78
CA SER A 533 -0.36 9.32 -29.06
C SER A 533 0.51 9.86 -27.93
N ALA A 534 1.75 9.40 -27.82
CA ALA A 534 2.73 9.93 -26.88
C ALA A 534 3.96 10.46 -27.63
N LEU A 535 4.64 11.44 -27.05
CA LEU A 535 5.88 12.01 -27.58
C LEU A 535 7.02 11.81 -26.59
N ILE A 536 8.11 11.18 -27.03
CA ILE A 536 9.37 11.10 -26.29
C ILE A 536 10.32 12.11 -26.90
N VAL A 537 10.87 13.01 -26.08
CA VAL A 537 11.92 13.95 -26.47
C VAL A 537 13.26 13.43 -25.97
N GLY A 538 14.16 13.12 -26.89
CA GLY A 538 15.46 12.48 -26.67
C GLY A 538 15.49 11.03 -27.12
N ALA A 539 16.69 10.46 -27.20
CA ALA A 539 16.95 9.10 -27.67
C ALA A 539 18.06 8.38 -26.87
N GLY A 540 18.19 8.71 -25.58
CA GLY A 540 19.17 8.10 -24.66
C GLY A 540 18.66 6.84 -23.94
N GLY A 541 19.39 6.38 -22.92
CA GLY A 541 19.00 5.22 -22.10
C GLY A 541 17.62 5.37 -21.44
N THR A 542 17.31 6.56 -20.92
CA THR A 542 15.99 6.86 -20.34
C THR A 542 14.88 6.89 -21.41
N ALA A 543 15.18 7.29 -22.65
CA ALA A 543 14.22 7.25 -23.76
C ALA A 543 13.83 5.82 -24.13
N ARG A 544 14.77 4.86 -24.06
CA ARG A 544 14.48 3.42 -24.24
C ARG A 544 13.50 2.91 -23.19
N ALA A 545 13.72 3.26 -21.92
CA ALA A 545 12.82 2.90 -20.82
C ALA A 545 11.44 3.57 -20.97
N ALA A 546 11.40 4.84 -21.39
CA ALA A 546 10.17 5.58 -21.67
C ALA A 546 9.35 4.96 -22.81
N LEU A 547 10.01 4.55 -23.89
CA LEU A 547 9.38 3.87 -25.02
C LEU A 547 8.78 2.54 -24.58
N TYR A 548 9.54 1.73 -23.83
CA TYR A 548 9.01 0.49 -23.28
C TYR A 548 7.81 0.74 -22.36
N ALA A 549 7.92 1.67 -21.40
CA ALA A 549 6.83 2.02 -20.47
C ALA A 549 5.55 2.44 -21.21
N LEU A 550 5.66 3.37 -22.17
CA LEU A 550 4.52 3.84 -22.97
C LEU A 550 3.89 2.70 -23.78
N SER A 551 4.69 1.76 -24.31
CA SER A 551 4.17 0.61 -25.06
C SER A 551 3.34 -0.36 -24.21
N GLN A 552 3.46 -0.30 -22.88
CA GLN A 552 2.68 -1.11 -21.95
C GLN A 552 1.38 -0.40 -21.50
N ILE A 553 1.20 0.89 -21.80
CA ILE A 553 -0.01 1.65 -21.43
C ILE A 553 -1.07 1.48 -22.52
N GLU A 554 -2.19 0.83 -22.19
CA GLU A 554 -3.27 0.47 -23.13
C GLU A 554 -3.85 1.68 -23.89
N TYR A 555 -3.89 2.86 -23.28
CA TYR A 555 -4.41 4.08 -23.89
C TYR A 555 -3.46 4.72 -24.92
N VAL A 556 -2.19 4.33 -24.94
CA VAL A 556 -1.19 4.88 -25.87
C VAL A 556 -1.23 4.10 -27.17
N GLN A 557 -1.71 4.72 -28.24
CA GLN A 557 -1.91 4.07 -29.53
C GLN A 557 -0.69 4.18 -30.46
N CYS A 558 0.04 5.29 -30.36
CA CYS A 558 1.22 5.58 -31.17
C CYS A 558 2.25 6.31 -30.31
N ILE A 559 3.54 6.05 -30.53
CA ILE A 559 4.66 6.65 -29.82
C ILE A 559 5.57 7.34 -30.83
N TYR A 560 5.70 8.65 -30.72
CA TYR A 560 6.62 9.45 -31.50
C TYR A 560 7.93 9.65 -30.74
N VAL A 561 9.06 9.49 -31.40
CA VAL A 561 10.39 9.76 -30.82
C VAL A 561 11.04 10.91 -31.55
N TYR A 562 11.36 11.96 -30.80
CA TYR A 562 11.92 13.20 -31.31
C TYR A 562 13.29 13.45 -30.70
N ASN A 563 14.34 13.55 -31.51
CA ASN A 563 15.65 13.98 -31.03
C ASN A 563 16.13 15.21 -31.84
N PRO A 564 15.98 16.45 -31.30
CA PRO A 564 16.10 17.69 -32.08
C PRO A 564 17.48 17.91 -32.70
N ARG A 565 18.54 17.42 -32.05
CA ARG A 565 19.94 17.64 -32.48
C ARG A 565 20.46 16.57 -33.42
N THR A 566 19.98 15.33 -33.29
CA THR A 566 20.52 14.17 -34.02
C THR A 566 19.37 13.21 -34.34
N PRO A 567 18.56 13.51 -35.37
CA PRO A 567 17.39 12.71 -35.72
C PRO A 567 17.71 11.23 -35.96
N GLU A 568 18.92 10.91 -36.40
CA GLU A 568 19.40 9.54 -36.63
C GLU A 568 19.33 8.69 -35.36
N LYS A 569 19.51 9.29 -34.17
CA LYS A 569 19.36 8.57 -32.90
C LYS A 569 17.91 8.15 -32.63
N ALA A 570 16.94 9.00 -32.99
CA ALA A 570 15.53 8.65 -32.88
C ALA A 570 15.19 7.54 -33.86
N ILE A 571 15.64 7.64 -35.12
CA ILE A 571 15.45 6.61 -36.15
C ILE A 571 16.02 5.27 -35.71
N HIS A 572 17.25 5.26 -35.19
CA HIS A 572 17.89 4.05 -34.68
C HIS A 572 17.09 3.45 -33.52
N LEU A 573 16.69 4.27 -32.54
CA LEU A 573 15.91 3.81 -31.38
C LEU A 573 14.56 3.22 -31.80
N THR A 574 13.83 3.85 -32.71
CA THR A 574 12.55 3.31 -33.19
C THR A 574 12.75 2.05 -34.03
N GLY A 575 13.84 1.99 -34.81
CA GLY A 575 14.18 0.85 -35.64
C GLY A 575 14.51 -0.44 -34.88
N THR A 576 14.87 -0.34 -33.58
CA THR A 576 15.05 -1.54 -32.74
C THR A 576 13.74 -2.20 -32.32
N TYR A 577 12.57 -1.58 -32.59
CA TYR A 577 11.26 -2.12 -32.25
C TYR A 577 10.51 -2.55 -33.51
N SER A 578 10.03 -3.80 -33.55
CA SER A 578 9.19 -4.33 -34.64
C SER A 578 7.72 -3.89 -34.54
N ASN A 579 7.46 -2.64 -34.12
CA ASN A 579 6.11 -2.11 -33.93
C ASN A 579 5.88 -0.90 -34.87
N PRO A 580 4.93 -0.97 -35.81
CA PRO A 580 4.67 0.11 -36.77
C PRO A 580 4.10 1.39 -36.12
N ASN A 581 3.63 1.31 -34.88
CA ASN A 581 3.10 2.44 -34.14
C ASN A 581 4.17 3.20 -33.34
N ILE A 582 5.46 2.94 -33.61
CA ILE A 582 6.58 3.63 -32.98
C ILE A 582 7.39 4.31 -34.09
N LEU A 583 7.33 5.65 -34.13
CA LEU A 583 7.79 6.42 -35.29
C LEU A 583 8.76 7.53 -34.88
N PRO A 584 9.89 7.71 -35.60
CA PRO A 584 10.73 8.88 -35.42
C PRO A 584 10.04 10.10 -36.03
N VAL A 585 10.23 11.29 -35.44
CA VAL A 585 9.70 12.55 -35.98
C VAL A 585 10.82 13.58 -36.16
N THR A 586 10.70 14.39 -37.21
CA THR A 586 11.62 15.49 -37.49
C THR A 586 11.18 16.79 -36.81
N ASN A 587 12.01 17.83 -36.90
CA ASN A 587 11.67 19.17 -36.41
C ASN A 587 10.40 19.75 -37.09
N ASP A 588 10.14 19.39 -38.35
CA ASP A 588 8.97 19.87 -39.09
C ASP A 588 7.72 19.06 -38.75
N ASP A 589 7.87 17.78 -38.42
CA ASP A 589 6.77 16.88 -38.12
C ASP A 589 6.25 17.07 -36.70
N VAL A 590 7.14 17.33 -35.73
CA VAL A 590 6.75 17.45 -34.32
C VAL A 590 5.68 18.51 -34.12
N ASN A 591 5.77 19.65 -34.84
CA ASN A 591 4.81 20.74 -34.74
C ASN A 591 3.43 20.42 -35.33
N LYS A 592 3.30 19.35 -36.12
CA LYS A 592 2.05 18.93 -36.78
C LYS A 592 1.30 17.85 -36.01
N LEU A 593 1.90 17.32 -34.93
CA LEU A 593 1.30 16.27 -34.12
C LEU A 593 -0.01 16.72 -33.47
N LYS A 594 -0.95 15.78 -33.34
CA LYS A 594 -2.28 15.98 -32.76
C LYS A 594 -2.61 14.83 -31.82
N ASN A 595 -3.60 15.03 -30.95
CA ASN A 595 -4.10 14.04 -30.00
C ASN A 595 -2.98 13.38 -29.17
N ILE A 596 -2.09 14.20 -28.61
CA ILE A 596 -1.04 13.74 -27.70
C ILE A 596 -1.64 13.62 -26.30
N CYS A 597 -1.47 12.46 -25.67
CA CYS A 597 -1.90 12.18 -24.30
C CYS A 597 -0.75 12.29 -23.29
N ALA A 598 0.51 12.14 -23.73
CA ALA A 598 1.68 12.25 -22.88
C ALA A 598 2.91 12.78 -23.63
N VAL A 599 3.74 13.53 -22.93
CA VAL A 599 5.06 13.96 -23.39
C VAL A 599 6.09 13.57 -22.34
N ILE A 600 7.21 12.97 -22.76
CA ILE A 600 8.31 12.58 -21.86
C ILE A 600 9.58 13.27 -22.32
N ASN A 601 10.10 14.21 -21.53
CA ASN A 601 11.38 14.85 -21.80
C ASN A 601 12.52 14.08 -21.14
N THR A 602 13.44 13.58 -21.97
CA THR A 602 14.63 12.82 -21.56
C THR A 602 15.94 13.52 -21.91
N LEU A 603 15.86 14.73 -22.49
CA LEU A 603 17.04 15.55 -22.77
C LEU A 603 17.62 16.12 -21.47
N PRO A 604 18.95 16.29 -21.35
CA PRO A 604 19.54 16.95 -20.19
C PRO A 604 19.00 18.37 -20.00
N SER A 605 18.79 18.79 -18.76
CA SER A 605 18.29 20.13 -18.43
C SER A 605 19.17 21.26 -18.97
N SER A 606 20.48 21.03 -19.11
CA SER A 606 21.43 21.99 -19.69
C SER A 606 21.12 22.40 -21.13
N VAL A 607 20.26 21.65 -21.84
CA VAL A 607 19.81 21.97 -23.20
C VAL A 607 18.75 23.09 -23.21
N ASN A 608 18.09 23.37 -22.07
CA ASN A 608 16.98 24.34 -21.98
C ASN A 608 15.93 24.14 -23.07
N PHE A 609 15.56 22.88 -23.32
CA PHE A 609 14.69 22.49 -24.42
C PHE A 609 13.28 23.07 -24.27
N THR A 610 12.71 23.50 -25.40
CA THR A 610 11.34 23.99 -25.53
C THR A 610 10.68 23.39 -26.77
N LEU A 611 9.34 23.33 -26.78
CA LEU A 611 8.55 23.00 -27.96
C LEU A 611 8.01 24.27 -28.62
N GLY A 612 7.81 24.22 -29.94
CA GLY A 612 7.29 25.34 -30.72
C GLY A 612 5.85 25.69 -30.33
N ARG A 613 5.48 26.97 -30.43
CA ARG A 613 4.13 27.46 -30.10
C ARG A 613 3.02 26.71 -30.85
N SER A 614 3.26 26.41 -32.13
CA SER A 614 2.33 25.65 -32.98
C SER A 614 2.02 24.25 -32.46
N PHE A 615 2.98 23.60 -31.79
CA PHE A 615 2.74 22.30 -31.16
C PHE A 615 1.68 22.41 -30.08
N PHE A 616 1.83 23.35 -29.15
CA PHE A 616 0.86 23.55 -28.07
C PHE A 616 -0.52 23.96 -28.60
N GLU A 617 -0.58 24.86 -29.58
CA GLU A 617 -1.84 25.29 -30.21
C GLU A 617 -2.58 24.11 -30.87
N ASN A 618 -1.87 23.22 -31.55
CA ASN A 618 -2.44 22.02 -32.16
C ASN A 618 -2.97 21.01 -31.13
N ILE A 619 -2.28 20.86 -29.98
CA ILE A 619 -2.74 19.98 -28.91
C ILE A 619 -3.97 20.58 -28.20
N SER A 620 -3.95 21.88 -27.86
CA SER A 620 -5.07 22.56 -27.22
C SER A 620 -6.35 22.52 -28.07
N ALA A 621 -6.24 22.58 -29.40
CA ALA A 621 -7.38 22.46 -30.31
C ALA A 621 -8.10 21.09 -30.22
N SER A 622 -7.45 20.06 -29.66
CA SER A 622 -8.03 18.72 -29.51
C SER A 622 -8.82 18.51 -28.21
N ASN A 623 -8.95 19.53 -27.35
CA ASN A 623 -9.55 19.43 -26.00
C ASN A 623 -8.94 18.30 -25.13
N ASN A 624 -7.73 17.85 -25.46
CA ASN A 624 -7.00 16.82 -24.73
C ASN A 624 -5.73 17.46 -24.17
N PHE A 625 -5.66 17.58 -22.84
CA PHE A 625 -4.50 18.14 -22.14
C PHE A 625 -3.56 17.00 -21.75
N PRO A 626 -2.38 16.87 -22.37
CA PRO A 626 -1.48 15.77 -22.06
C PRO A 626 -0.84 15.92 -20.69
N THR A 627 -0.27 14.81 -20.23
CA THR A 627 0.63 14.79 -19.07
C THR A 627 2.08 14.90 -19.53
N LEU A 628 2.83 15.87 -19.03
CA LEU A 628 4.27 15.98 -19.19
C LEU A 628 4.97 15.22 -18.05
N LEU A 629 5.89 14.32 -18.38
CA LEU A 629 6.92 13.83 -17.47
C LEU A 629 8.27 14.41 -17.91
N ASP A 630 8.88 15.25 -17.09
CA ASP A 630 10.27 15.67 -17.31
C ASP A 630 11.17 14.86 -16.39
N VAL A 631 12.11 14.08 -16.94
CA VAL A 631 12.98 13.22 -16.13
C VAL A 631 14.05 14.02 -15.37
N ASN A 632 14.26 15.28 -15.74
CA ASN A 632 15.16 16.17 -15.03
C ASN A 632 14.50 16.62 -13.73
N TYR A 633 15.27 16.55 -12.64
CA TYR A 633 14.87 17.06 -11.35
C TYR A 633 15.70 18.26 -10.91
N ILE A 634 16.67 18.72 -11.72
CA ILE A 634 17.45 19.94 -11.46
C ILE A 634 17.57 20.72 -12.77
N PRO A 635 17.00 21.94 -12.87
CA PRO A 635 16.16 22.61 -11.88
C PRO A 635 14.78 21.95 -11.70
N TYR A 636 14.00 22.38 -10.70
CA TYR A 636 12.63 21.88 -10.49
C TYR A 636 11.69 22.29 -11.64
N GLN A 637 11.91 23.50 -12.17
CA GLN A 637 11.17 24.13 -13.26
C GLN A 637 12.03 24.21 -14.53
N THR A 638 11.99 23.19 -15.38
CA THR A 638 12.60 23.26 -16.72
C THR A 638 11.77 24.18 -17.63
N GLU A 639 12.39 24.68 -18.71
CA GLU A 639 11.67 25.52 -19.68
C GLU A 639 10.45 24.81 -20.29
N LEU A 640 10.55 23.51 -20.54
CA LEU A 640 9.42 22.72 -21.03
C LEU A 640 8.30 22.58 -19.98
N ILE A 641 8.64 22.42 -18.68
CA ILE A 641 7.64 22.42 -17.61
C ILE A 641 6.90 23.76 -17.58
N LYS A 642 7.62 24.88 -17.64
CA LYS A 642 7.02 26.22 -17.66
C LYS A 642 6.05 26.38 -18.83
N GLN A 643 6.42 25.91 -20.03
CA GLN A 643 5.51 25.90 -21.19
C GLN A 643 4.29 25.02 -20.92
N ALA A 644 4.46 23.78 -20.46
CA ALA A 644 3.36 22.86 -20.21
C ALA A 644 2.33 23.43 -19.21
N GLN A 645 2.80 24.08 -18.14
CA GLN A 645 1.94 24.74 -17.16
C GLN A 645 1.14 25.92 -17.75
N GLN A 646 1.76 26.72 -18.62
CA GLN A 646 1.05 27.82 -19.32
C GLN A 646 -0.13 27.31 -20.16
N TYR A 647 -0.06 26.08 -20.66
CA TYR A 647 -1.12 25.44 -21.43
C TYR A 647 -2.00 24.48 -20.60
N ASN A 648 -1.96 24.56 -19.26
CA ASN A 648 -2.75 23.75 -18.32
C ASN A 648 -2.51 22.24 -18.41
N TRP A 649 -1.30 21.81 -18.76
CA TRP A 649 -0.95 20.39 -18.78
C TRP A 649 -0.69 19.87 -17.36
N SER A 650 -0.96 18.58 -17.14
CA SER A 650 -0.50 17.93 -15.91
C SER A 650 1.01 17.71 -15.99
N VAL A 651 1.73 17.94 -14.89
CA VAL A 651 3.18 17.77 -14.82
C VAL A 651 3.52 16.73 -13.77
N ILE A 652 4.41 15.81 -14.14
CA ILE A 652 5.13 14.90 -13.25
C ILE A 652 6.59 15.35 -13.26
N HIS A 653 7.15 15.66 -12.10
CA HIS A 653 8.51 16.16 -11.98
C HIS A 653 9.51 15.01 -11.91
N GLY A 654 10.76 15.26 -12.33
CA GLY A 654 11.80 14.23 -12.32
C GLY A 654 12.10 13.66 -10.94
N ILE A 655 11.85 14.43 -9.87
CA ILE A 655 12.01 13.97 -8.49
C ILE A 655 11.01 12.86 -8.14
N ASP A 656 9.80 12.90 -8.71
CA ASP A 656 8.78 11.86 -8.51
C ASP A 656 9.23 10.56 -9.18
N MET A 657 9.77 10.65 -10.40
CA MET A 657 10.38 9.51 -11.09
C MET A 657 11.58 8.96 -10.32
N LEU A 658 12.46 9.82 -9.80
CA LEU A 658 13.65 9.41 -9.03
C LEU A 658 13.27 8.63 -7.77
N ILE A 659 12.26 9.10 -7.04
CA ILE A 659 11.75 8.42 -5.84
C ILE A 659 11.16 7.07 -6.23
N GLU A 660 10.26 7.03 -7.22
CA GLU A 660 9.59 5.80 -7.63
C GLU A 660 10.57 4.73 -8.13
N GLN A 661 11.52 5.08 -9.01
CA GLN A 661 12.51 4.10 -9.49
C GLN A 661 13.42 3.60 -8.36
N GLY A 662 13.71 4.46 -7.38
CA GLY A 662 14.56 4.16 -6.23
C GLY A 662 13.87 3.24 -5.23
N LEU A 663 12.57 3.45 -5.00
CA LEU A 663 11.74 2.54 -4.20
C LEU A 663 11.68 1.14 -4.81
N GLN A 664 11.57 1.04 -6.14
CA GLN A 664 11.61 -0.25 -6.84
C GLN A 664 12.99 -0.93 -6.71
N GLN A 665 14.09 -0.18 -6.82
CA GLN A 665 15.43 -0.70 -6.55
C GLN A 665 15.58 -1.25 -5.13
N PHE A 666 15.12 -0.47 -4.15
CA PHE A 666 15.13 -0.86 -2.74
C PHE A 666 14.38 -2.19 -2.53
N GLN A 667 13.19 -2.32 -3.13
CA GLN A 667 12.42 -3.56 -3.09
C GLN A 667 13.14 -4.74 -3.73
N ILE A 668 13.77 -4.54 -4.89
CA ILE A 668 14.54 -5.59 -5.60
C ILE A 668 15.70 -6.10 -4.74
N TRP A 669 16.39 -5.22 -4.03
CA TRP A 669 17.55 -5.58 -3.22
C TRP A 669 17.20 -6.22 -1.89
N THR A 670 16.16 -5.72 -1.22
CA THR A 670 15.85 -6.09 0.17
C THR A 670 14.66 -7.04 0.29
N GLY A 671 13.82 -7.15 -0.74
CA GLY A 671 12.51 -7.80 -0.65
C GLY A 671 11.49 -7.04 0.21
N LYS A 672 11.86 -5.88 0.78
CA LYS A 672 11.03 -5.05 1.66
C LYS A 672 10.41 -3.92 0.85
N ALA A 673 9.10 -3.72 0.95
CA ALA A 673 8.41 -2.59 0.33
C ALA A 673 7.03 -2.31 0.95
N VAL A 674 6.44 -1.18 0.54
CA VAL A 674 5.15 -0.56 0.93
C VAL A 674 5.22 0.33 2.19
N ALA A 675 5.68 -0.19 3.33
CA ALA A 675 5.58 0.55 4.60
C ALA A 675 6.47 1.80 4.69
N VAL A 676 7.73 1.69 4.21
CA VAL A 676 8.74 2.76 4.32
C VAL A 676 8.62 3.82 3.22
N ALA A 677 7.86 3.55 2.16
CA ALA A 677 7.80 4.41 0.97
C ALA A 677 7.37 5.86 1.28
N PRO A 678 6.34 6.12 2.13
CA PRO A 678 5.97 7.48 2.50
C PRO A 678 7.10 8.23 3.21
N LEU A 679 7.80 7.58 4.15
CA LEU A 679 8.93 8.17 4.87
C LEU A 679 10.09 8.52 3.93
N ILE A 680 10.46 7.60 3.03
CA ILE A 680 11.50 7.85 2.01
C ILE A 680 11.09 9.04 1.15
N THR A 681 9.86 9.05 0.64
CA THR A 681 9.33 10.13 -0.21
C THR A 681 9.43 11.48 0.50
N GLU A 682 8.95 11.56 1.73
CA GLU A 682 8.99 12.79 2.53
C GLU A 682 10.44 13.24 2.79
N THR A 683 11.30 12.33 3.23
CA THR A 683 12.71 12.62 3.55
C THR A 683 13.45 13.14 2.32
N VAL A 684 13.22 12.52 1.16
CA VAL A 684 13.84 12.93 -0.11
C VAL A 684 13.35 14.30 -0.55
N ARG A 685 12.04 14.59 -0.45
CA ARG A 685 11.50 15.92 -0.78
C ARG A 685 12.04 16.99 0.16
N GLN A 686 12.08 16.75 1.47
CA GLN A 686 12.67 17.69 2.42
C GLN A 686 14.16 17.93 2.12
N THR A 687 14.90 16.87 1.78
CA THR A 687 16.32 16.98 1.40
C THR A 687 16.48 17.76 0.10
N TYR A 688 15.63 17.51 -0.89
CA TYR A 688 15.59 18.22 -2.16
C TYR A 688 15.43 19.73 -1.92
N HIS A 689 14.38 20.15 -1.20
CA HIS A 689 14.12 21.57 -0.91
C HIS A 689 15.27 22.21 -0.14
N LYS A 690 15.84 21.53 0.87
CA LYS A 690 16.99 22.05 1.62
C LYS A 690 18.25 22.26 0.76
N THR A 691 18.44 21.41 -0.25
CA THR A 691 19.66 21.37 -1.07
C THR A 691 19.56 22.27 -2.29
N PHE A 692 18.37 22.37 -2.90
CA PHE A 692 18.20 22.99 -4.21
C PHE A 692 17.37 24.28 -4.19
N ASP A 693 16.41 24.44 -3.27
CA ASP A 693 15.55 25.64 -3.25
C ASP A 693 16.20 26.84 -2.57
N LYS A 694 17.28 26.66 -1.78
CA LYS A 694 18.00 27.80 -1.17
C LYS A 694 18.77 28.68 -2.16
N ASN A 695 18.75 28.34 -3.45
CA ASN A 695 19.47 29.04 -4.52
C ASN A 695 18.58 29.50 -5.68
N GLU A 696 17.25 29.39 -5.55
CA GLU A 696 16.25 30.09 -6.40
C GLU A 696 15.68 31.28 -5.62
#